data_AF-A0A8S3W2W7-F1
#
_entry.id   AF-A0A8S3W2W7-F1
#
_cell.length_a   1.000
_cell.length_b   1.000
_cell.length_c   1.000
_cell.angle_alpha   90.00
_cell.angle_beta   90.00
_cell.angle_gamma   90.00
#
_symmetry.space_group_name_H-M   'P 1'
#
loop_
_entity.id
_entity.type
_entity.pdbx_description
1 polymer ?
#
loop_
_entity_poly.entity_id
_entity_poly.type
_entity_poly.pdbx_seq_one_letter_code
_entity_poly.pdbx_strand_id
1 'polypeptide(L)'
;MENALIQSKVKLLFGKILEPNYVMDNYYADNLFIKINSSDPEVNFFKSLPFMPDMIVEALNKFETLHNTVKVFLIRLLAVACDKELNFAKIFSRKGDVLAQAFNQINCPTMNSSLRVAYLDVALSLVNHNSGVSWLYDSDAWKQILLLCNEKRTVFVVRKTYKFASLFVWQLNGLGDETKVKTVLDYILRPVLETDYLTIDSMTSENEDEISKTLEPMLQMLLSIVSNMEEIRKDNNLLTELLIKKSKITSHCYILTDKLRREDMMLLLTKILFTVSVLKVINAKPVLDNDMYDKETFIDVGVTYFNIIQLLIQRRCPTLVFDFCNACSAIWTSAWEGKAPAIWEIDGKRVELHNQIVVIILIPSLVFVTFGKPKSMLSNERVDEYIVKLMSSLCEHTARAAYALRDLTLQLDTLSITLQSVKRLSCWRKRFSNEQANLVFQALFYVLKEYDPINDEGEMRNDTTFEDSQEKLLVMTYVLDTLLMLVKNYNITWHETFEVLCLYNVVYHILKRPNLTCKFVVTALNIIATTVKKFLPPNLSLLMESKPGSAMHELGKLIYMKLHDFQWEVRDSALELLLVCTEISFIKFPPFQDQITSNKLIDVAATIAFNDHEFYVRASALKCLGAASKVNNVWEQLKLQHPNIQELILSIMMENPEGIVRKEACNVLCEIYQNIKISPAFKQMLYECMVSTALNDFHWEVQLNALRFWKSVIQQLLNAQGMLDGTFPPVTFSKESRKIVTLNEKEIQKRLQKTLEELASIGCLTVLVKLLQDETEVEIMESALSISMDLYDILNQYNVPETLKPNEGDPKSMDELDCKIKLRDYADNDTITEAETDTPNKVNNVIEGILNVDDVNLLSMMYERQMMLQNVEPQVNEQQNRAKLLKFASPYLFVTHLMSKDFKTVIEQKKKWKEGIKSLSSLLDDVLGIYEMNEDVNSLDCY
;
A
#
# COMPACT_ATOMS: atom_id res chain seq x y z
N MET A 1 18.28 13.03 31.36
CA MET A 1 19.36 13.86 30.77
C MET A 1 18.88 14.48 29.47
N GLU A 2 18.28 13.70 28.58
CA GLU A 2 17.68 14.10 27.30
C GLU A 2 16.62 15.23 27.40
N ASN A 3 15.70 15.14 28.36
CA ASN A 3 14.72 16.21 28.62
C ASN A 3 15.35 17.59 28.93
N ALA A 4 16.46 17.63 29.66
CA ALA A 4 17.17 18.88 29.95
C ALA A 4 17.90 19.43 28.72
N LEU A 5 18.39 18.53 27.86
CA LEU A 5 19.03 18.87 26.59
C LEU A 5 18.02 19.44 25.58
N ILE A 6 16.85 18.83 25.45
CA ILE A 6 15.72 19.36 24.67
C ILE A 6 15.36 20.77 25.16
N GLN A 7 15.27 20.99 26.48
CA GLN A 7 15.01 22.32 27.03
C GLN A 7 16.05 23.37 26.63
N SER A 8 17.33 23.02 26.67
CA SER A 8 18.42 23.91 26.27
C SER A 8 18.37 24.24 24.78
N LYS A 9 18.14 23.24 23.93
CA LYS A 9 18.04 23.40 22.47
C LYS A 9 16.85 24.25 22.06
N VAL A 10 15.69 24.06 22.70
CA VAL A 10 14.52 24.92 22.46
C VAL A 10 14.81 26.37 22.83
N LYS A 11 15.51 26.62 23.95
CA LYS A 11 15.95 27.97 24.30
C LYS A 11 16.86 28.59 23.24
N LEU A 12 17.81 27.80 22.74
CA LEU A 12 18.74 28.23 21.70
C LEU A 12 18.01 28.50 20.38
N LEU A 13 17.01 27.69 20.03
CA LEU A 13 16.19 27.85 18.83
C LEU A 13 15.47 29.20 18.83
N PHE A 14 14.78 29.53 19.92
CA PHE A 14 14.14 30.84 20.03
C PHE A 14 15.15 31.99 20.03
N GLY A 15 16.34 31.79 20.57
CA GLY A 15 17.44 32.76 20.45
C GLY A 15 17.79 33.04 18.99
N LYS A 16 18.03 31.97 18.21
CA LYS A 16 18.43 32.02 16.80
C LYS A 16 17.34 32.61 15.90
N ILE A 17 16.08 32.18 16.05
CA ILE A 17 14.98 32.69 15.22
C ILE A 17 14.65 34.17 15.47
N LEU A 18 15.10 34.74 16.60
CA LEU A 18 14.92 36.16 16.92
C LEU A 18 16.05 37.05 16.39
N GLU A 19 17.07 36.48 15.74
CA GLU A 19 18.11 37.23 15.07
C GLU A 19 17.57 37.92 13.81
N PRO A 20 17.99 39.16 13.53
CA PRO A 20 17.52 39.90 12.35
C PRO A 20 17.96 39.18 11.06
N ASN A 21 17.04 39.06 10.10
CA ASN A 21 17.24 38.43 8.79
C ASN A 21 17.53 36.91 8.80
N TYR A 22 17.31 36.19 9.90
CA TYR A 22 17.41 34.73 9.90
C TYR A 22 16.35 34.12 8.97
N VAL A 23 16.80 33.22 8.07
CA VAL A 23 15.94 32.46 7.17
C VAL A 23 15.99 31.00 7.59
N MET A 24 14.84 30.49 8.00
CA MET A 24 14.70 29.07 8.36
C MET A 24 14.54 28.20 7.11
N ASP A 25 15.24 27.07 7.08
CA ASP A 25 15.07 26.04 6.05
C ASP A 25 13.73 25.30 6.24
N ASN A 26 12.92 25.28 5.19
CA ASN A 26 11.61 24.63 5.22
C ASN A 26 11.71 23.10 5.34
N TYR A 27 12.77 22.47 4.81
CA TYR A 27 12.96 21.01 4.86
C TYR A 27 13.11 20.52 6.31
N TYR A 28 14.04 21.12 7.07
CA TYR A 28 14.24 20.77 8.48
C TYR A 28 13.04 21.16 9.34
N ALA A 29 12.42 22.31 9.06
CA ALA A 29 11.20 22.74 9.74
C ALA A 29 10.04 21.75 9.55
N ASP A 30 9.82 21.27 8.33
CA ASP A 30 8.74 20.33 8.03
C ASP A 30 9.00 18.95 8.64
N ASN A 31 10.23 18.44 8.60
CA ASN A 31 10.62 17.20 9.28
C ASN A 31 10.42 17.28 10.80
N LEU A 32 10.76 18.42 11.41
CA LEU A 32 10.48 18.67 12.83
C LEU A 32 8.98 18.62 13.12
N PHE A 33 8.13 19.24 12.29
CA PHE A 33 6.68 19.20 12.48
C PHE A 33 6.07 17.81 12.23
N ILE A 34 6.61 17.02 11.31
CA ILE A 34 6.22 15.61 11.14
C ILE A 34 6.49 14.85 12.45
N LYS A 35 7.66 15.04 13.05
CA LYS A 35 8.00 14.42 14.35
C LYS A 35 7.15 14.95 15.50
N ILE A 36 6.93 16.26 15.61
CA ILE A 36 6.11 16.86 16.69
C ILE A 36 4.65 16.39 16.65
N ASN A 37 4.16 15.94 15.50
CA ASN A 37 2.82 15.37 15.36
C ASN A 37 2.75 13.87 15.67
N SER A 38 3.86 13.22 16.04
CA SER A 38 3.87 11.83 16.52
C SER A 38 3.41 11.73 17.98
N SER A 39 3.15 10.50 18.43
CA SER A 39 2.73 10.18 19.81
C SER A 39 3.91 9.89 20.75
N ASP A 40 5.13 10.30 20.40
CA ASP A 40 6.35 9.90 21.12
C ASP A 40 6.47 10.57 22.52
N PRO A 41 7.07 9.91 23.53
CA PRO A 41 7.23 10.48 24.88
C PRO A 41 8.01 11.81 24.92
N GLU A 42 9.08 11.95 24.13
CA GLU A 42 9.86 13.19 24.02
C GLU A 42 9.04 14.36 23.47
N VAL A 43 8.15 14.07 22.51
CA VAL A 43 7.25 15.05 21.91
C VAL A 43 6.18 15.48 22.91
N ASN A 44 5.67 14.54 23.70
CA ASN A 44 4.74 14.85 24.80
C ASN A 44 5.40 15.75 25.87
N PHE A 45 6.69 15.52 26.16
CA PHE A 45 7.50 16.37 27.03
C PHE A 45 7.75 17.76 26.42
N PHE A 46 8.12 17.83 25.14
CA PHE A 46 8.27 19.10 24.41
C PHE A 46 7.00 19.93 24.45
N LYS A 47 5.84 19.31 24.22
CA LYS A 47 4.52 19.94 24.34
C LYS A 47 4.17 20.32 25.77
N SER A 48 4.84 19.79 26.80
CA SER A 48 4.59 20.12 28.22
C SER A 48 5.59 21.11 28.82
N LEU A 49 6.51 21.66 28.02
CA LEU A 49 7.51 22.61 28.51
C LEU A 49 6.86 23.89 29.09
N PRO A 50 7.13 24.24 30.37
CA PRO A 50 6.40 25.29 31.07
C PRO A 50 6.75 26.71 30.60
N PHE A 51 7.94 26.89 30.02
CA PHE A 51 8.43 28.16 29.49
C PHE A 51 8.04 28.39 28.02
N MET A 52 7.56 27.36 27.32
CA MET A 52 7.20 27.44 25.90
C MET A 52 6.19 28.56 25.60
N PRO A 53 5.12 28.74 26.40
CA PRO A 53 4.22 29.89 26.26
C PRO A 53 4.91 31.26 26.36
N ASP A 54 5.84 31.43 27.31
CA ASP A 54 6.52 32.71 27.51
C ASP A 54 7.42 33.06 26.34
N MET A 55 8.13 32.06 25.80
CA MET A 55 9.03 32.23 24.65
C MET A 55 8.27 32.55 23.36
N ILE A 56 7.13 31.90 23.14
CA ILE A 56 6.24 32.24 22.02
C ILE A 56 5.74 33.68 22.16
N VAL A 57 5.32 34.11 23.36
CA VAL A 57 4.88 35.49 23.61
C VAL A 57 6.00 36.50 23.34
N GLU A 58 7.24 36.20 23.74
CA GLU A 58 8.40 37.04 23.47
C GLU A 58 8.69 37.13 21.98
N ALA A 59 8.67 36.00 21.26
CA ALA A 59 8.89 35.98 19.82
C ALA A 59 7.80 36.74 19.05
N LEU A 60 6.55 36.64 19.48
CA LEU A 60 5.43 37.40 18.92
C LEU A 60 5.56 38.93 19.14
N ASN A 61 6.33 39.41 20.12
CA ASN A 61 6.62 40.86 20.26
C ASN A 61 7.43 41.40 19.09
N LYS A 62 8.30 40.58 18.51
CA LYS A 62 9.18 40.94 17.39
C LYS A 62 8.63 40.47 16.04
N PHE A 63 7.36 40.06 15.99
CA PHE A 63 6.79 39.36 14.84
C PHE A 63 7.01 40.11 13.53
N GLU A 64 6.76 41.43 13.48
CA GLU A 64 6.86 42.21 12.25
C GLU A 64 8.27 42.22 11.64
N THR A 65 9.32 42.17 12.47
CA THR A 65 10.72 42.21 12.03
C THR A 65 11.25 40.86 11.53
N LEU A 66 10.47 39.77 11.66
CA LEU A 66 10.90 38.42 11.29
C LEU A 66 10.69 38.13 9.80
N HIS A 67 11.55 37.27 9.24
CA HIS A 67 11.37 36.73 7.89
C HIS A 67 10.11 35.84 7.79
N ASN A 68 9.50 35.75 6.61
CA ASN A 68 8.25 35.00 6.41
C ASN A 68 8.36 33.51 6.76
N THR A 69 9.51 32.85 6.51
CA THR A 69 9.70 31.43 6.87
C THR A 69 9.68 31.23 8.39
N VAL A 70 10.30 32.14 9.14
CA VAL A 70 10.26 32.16 10.61
C VAL A 70 8.87 32.46 11.13
N LYS A 71 8.15 33.43 10.52
CA LYS A 71 6.74 33.72 10.86
C LYS A 71 5.87 32.47 10.72
N VAL A 72 5.99 31.75 9.61
CA VAL A 72 5.23 30.50 9.37
C VAL A 72 5.59 29.45 10.41
N PHE A 73 6.87 29.22 10.68
CA PHE A 73 7.33 28.28 11.70
C PHE A 73 6.77 28.63 13.09
N LEU A 74 6.87 29.89 13.50
CA LEU A 74 6.42 30.37 14.80
C LEU A 74 4.90 30.22 14.98
N ILE A 75 4.10 30.53 13.95
CA ILE A 75 2.64 30.36 14.01
C ILE A 75 2.25 28.87 14.02
N ARG A 76 2.95 28.00 13.30
CA ARG A 76 2.72 26.54 13.40
C ARG A 76 3.12 26.02 14.78
N LEU A 77 4.18 26.55 15.38
CA LEU A 77 4.59 26.21 16.73
C LEU A 77 3.59 26.70 17.79
N LEU A 78 3.00 27.88 17.56
CA LEU A 78 1.87 28.39 18.34
C LEU A 78 0.69 27.41 18.27
N ALA A 79 0.36 26.86 17.10
CA ALA A 79 -0.68 25.85 16.98
C ALA A 79 -0.39 24.62 17.85
N VAL A 80 0.83 24.09 17.80
CA VAL A 80 1.24 22.96 18.65
C VAL A 80 1.13 23.29 20.14
N ALA A 81 1.54 24.49 20.55
CA ALA A 81 1.50 24.89 21.95
C ALA A 81 0.06 25.07 22.45
N CYS A 82 -0.83 25.63 21.61
CA CYS A 82 -2.23 25.92 21.92
C CYS A 82 -3.12 24.69 21.99
N ASP A 83 -2.64 23.53 21.57
CA ASP A 83 -3.37 22.26 21.67
C ASP A 83 -3.67 21.91 23.14
N LYS A 84 -2.82 22.37 24.06
CA LYS A 84 -3.08 22.32 25.51
C LYS A 84 -3.75 23.61 25.99
N GLU A 85 -4.93 23.45 26.60
CA GLU A 85 -5.76 24.56 27.09
C GLU A 85 -5.02 25.50 28.07
N LEU A 86 -4.17 24.98 28.95
CA LEU A 86 -3.37 25.79 29.89
C LEU A 86 -2.38 26.72 29.18
N ASN A 87 -1.69 26.22 28.15
CA ASN A 87 -0.75 27.01 27.36
C ASN A 87 -1.49 28.08 26.56
N PHE A 88 -2.62 27.70 25.98
CA PHE A 88 -3.54 28.64 25.32
C PHE A 88 -3.89 29.80 26.26
N ALA A 89 -4.40 29.53 27.48
CA ALA A 89 -4.80 30.57 28.43
C ALA A 89 -3.63 31.53 28.77
N LYS A 90 -2.43 30.99 28.94
CA LYS A 90 -1.22 31.78 29.25
C LYS A 90 -0.78 32.67 28.08
N ILE A 91 -0.85 32.19 26.84
CA ILE A 91 -0.45 32.98 25.65
C ILE A 91 -1.52 34.04 25.35
N PHE A 92 -2.79 33.64 25.34
CA PHE A 92 -3.89 34.50 24.90
C PHE A 92 -4.26 35.58 25.92
N SER A 93 -3.99 35.38 27.22
CA SER A 93 -4.09 36.46 28.21
C SER A 93 -3.12 37.62 27.95
N ARG A 94 -2.02 37.40 27.22
CA ARG A 94 -1.01 38.43 26.90
C ARG A 94 -1.06 38.90 25.45
N LYS A 95 -1.44 38.00 24.53
CA LYS A 95 -1.38 38.23 23.07
C LYS A 95 -2.70 38.00 22.34
N GLY A 96 -3.79 37.77 23.08
CA GLY A 96 -5.12 37.53 22.52
C GLY A 96 -5.57 38.63 21.56
N ASP A 97 -5.46 39.90 21.95
CA ASP A 97 -5.89 41.02 21.11
C ASP A 97 -5.09 41.12 19.80
N VAL A 98 -3.77 40.89 19.87
CA VAL A 98 -2.88 40.91 18.69
C VAL A 98 -3.23 39.74 17.75
N LEU A 99 -3.48 38.56 18.30
CA LEU A 99 -3.88 37.40 17.51
C LEU A 99 -5.27 37.58 16.91
N ALA A 100 -6.23 38.17 17.64
CA ALA A 100 -7.54 38.53 17.12
C ALA A 100 -7.42 39.51 15.94
N GLN A 101 -6.56 40.53 16.05
CA GLN A 101 -6.26 41.43 14.93
C GLN A 101 -5.64 40.69 13.74
N ALA A 102 -4.72 39.76 13.98
CA ALA A 102 -4.11 38.96 12.92
C ALA A 102 -5.13 38.05 12.21
N PHE A 103 -6.05 37.41 12.95
CA PHE A 103 -7.16 36.66 12.37
C PHE A 103 -8.11 37.57 11.59
N ASN A 104 -8.35 38.80 12.06
CA ASN A 104 -9.14 39.79 11.32
C ASN A 104 -8.50 40.22 10.00
N GLN A 105 -7.19 40.11 9.87
CA GLN A 105 -6.44 40.42 8.66
C GLN A 105 -6.15 39.18 7.79
N ILE A 106 -6.64 37.98 8.14
CA ILE A 106 -6.33 36.74 7.42
C ILE A 106 -6.74 36.75 5.94
N ASN A 107 -7.81 37.51 5.64
CA ASN A 107 -8.36 37.70 4.31
C ASN A 107 -7.61 38.77 3.48
N CYS A 108 -6.67 39.50 4.08
CA CYS A 108 -5.93 40.56 3.40
C CYS A 108 -5.21 40.01 2.15
N PRO A 109 -5.36 40.63 0.96
CA PRO A 109 -4.75 40.14 -0.28
C PRO A 109 -3.22 39.98 -0.19
N THR A 110 -2.55 40.84 0.58
CA THR A 110 -1.10 40.88 0.72
C THR A 110 -0.52 39.82 1.66
N MET A 111 -1.36 39.10 2.40
CA MET A 111 -0.88 38.06 3.33
C MET A 111 -0.31 36.85 2.58
N ASN A 112 0.77 36.28 3.11
CA ASN A 112 1.40 35.09 2.55
C ASN A 112 0.50 33.84 2.71
N SER A 113 0.40 33.00 1.67
CA SER A 113 -0.46 31.80 1.69
C SER A 113 -0.04 30.76 2.74
N SER A 114 1.25 30.51 2.94
CA SER A 114 1.76 29.59 3.96
C SER A 114 1.45 30.09 5.37
N LEU A 115 1.45 31.42 5.57
CA LEU A 115 1.08 32.02 6.84
C LEU A 115 -0.42 31.86 7.13
N ARG A 116 -1.30 32.00 6.12
CA ARG A 116 -2.73 31.70 6.28
C ARG A 116 -2.96 30.25 6.70
N VAL A 117 -2.25 29.31 6.08
CA VAL A 117 -2.33 27.88 6.44
C VAL A 117 -1.88 27.67 7.89
N ALA A 118 -0.82 28.35 8.33
CA ALA A 118 -0.37 28.28 9.73
C ALA A 118 -1.42 28.82 10.72
N TYR A 119 -2.08 29.95 10.42
CA TYR A 119 -3.18 30.45 11.26
C TYR A 119 -4.39 29.51 11.28
N LEU A 120 -4.68 28.82 10.17
CA LEU A 120 -5.70 27.76 10.15
C LEU A 120 -5.31 26.58 11.04
N ASP A 121 -4.02 26.23 11.14
CA ASP A 121 -3.55 25.20 12.08
C ASP A 121 -3.74 25.64 13.53
N VAL A 122 -3.49 26.92 13.85
CA VAL A 122 -3.82 27.48 15.17
C VAL A 122 -5.30 27.34 15.43
N ALA A 123 -6.16 27.78 14.51
CA ALA A 123 -7.61 27.71 14.67
C ALA A 123 -8.11 26.26 14.87
N LEU A 124 -7.59 25.30 14.11
CA LEU A 124 -7.91 23.88 14.28
C LEU A 124 -7.45 23.33 15.63
N SER A 125 -6.32 23.78 16.14
CA SER A 125 -5.86 23.42 17.48
C SER A 125 -6.73 24.01 18.59
N LEU A 126 -7.17 25.27 18.45
CA LEU A 126 -8.07 25.91 19.40
C LEU A 126 -9.44 25.21 19.50
N VAL A 127 -9.87 24.56 18.43
CA VAL A 127 -11.14 23.81 18.39
C VAL A 127 -11.07 22.53 19.25
N ASN A 128 -9.88 22.06 19.64
CA ASN A 128 -9.73 20.86 20.45
C ASN A 128 -10.12 21.05 21.94
N HIS A 129 -10.37 22.28 22.40
CA HIS A 129 -10.78 22.57 23.79
C HIS A 129 -11.80 23.70 23.91
N ASN A 130 -12.56 23.68 25.00
CA ASN A 130 -13.71 24.57 25.22
C ASN A 130 -13.33 26.06 25.32
N SER A 131 -12.20 26.37 25.97
CA SER A 131 -11.73 27.76 26.09
C SER A 131 -11.34 28.37 24.75
N GLY A 132 -10.69 27.58 23.87
CA GLY A 132 -10.30 28.01 22.53
C GLY A 132 -11.50 28.25 21.62
N VAL A 133 -12.49 27.36 21.66
CA VAL A 133 -13.78 27.52 20.96
C VAL A 133 -14.50 28.79 21.42
N SER A 134 -14.55 29.04 22.73
CA SER A 134 -15.17 30.24 23.30
C SER A 134 -14.45 31.51 22.84
N TRP A 135 -13.11 31.53 22.89
CA TRP A 135 -12.32 32.66 22.42
C TRP A 135 -12.48 32.92 20.91
N LEU A 136 -12.50 31.86 20.10
CA LEU A 136 -12.74 31.98 18.66
C LEU A 136 -14.07 32.65 18.39
N TYR A 137 -15.13 32.27 19.12
CA TYR A 137 -16.46 32.87 19.03
C TYR A 137 -16.45 34.34 19.48
N ASP A 138 -15.97 34.62 20.68
CA ASP A 138 -16.03 35.96 21.30
C ASP A 138 -15.15 36.99 20.58
N SER A 139 -14.06 36.55 19.92
CA SER A 139 -13.17 37.40 19.12
C SER A 139 -13.62 37.63 17.68
N ASP A 140 -14.73 37.00 17.24
CA ASP A 140 -15.22 37.01 15.86
C ASP A 140 -14.22 36.45 14.80
N ALA A 141 -13.11 35.85 15.23
CA ALA A 141 -12.10 35.26 14.34
C ALA A 141 -12.69 34.18 13.41
N TRP A 142 -13.67 33.42 13.92
CA TRP A 142 -14.36 32.39 13.15
C TRP A 142 -15.02 32.95 11.87
N LYS A 143 -15.62 34.15 11.91
CA LYS A 143 -16.26 34.77 10.73
C LYS A 143 -15.24 34.98 9.61
N GLN A 144 -14.06 35.45 9.98
CA GLN A 144 -12.98 35.78 9.04
C GLN A 144 -12.37 34.51 8.43
N ILE A 145 -12.22 33.45 9.24
CA ILE A 145 -11.76 32.14 8.75
C ILE A 145 -12.76 31.56 7.74
N LEU A 146 -14.06 31.64 8.01
CA LEU A 146 -15.09 31.14 7.10
C LEU A 146 -15.13 31.91 5.78
N LEU A 147 -14.77 33.20 5.75
CA LEU A 147 -14.71 33.98 4.50
C LEU A 147 -13.60 33.53 3.53
N LEU A 148 -12.58 32.80 4.00
CA LEU A 148 -11.46 32.34 3.17
C LEU A 148 -11.89 31.44 1.99
N CYS A 149 -13.09 30.88 2.02
CA CYS A 149 -13.62 30.03 0.95
C CYS A 149 -14.30 30.81 -0.19
N ASN A 150 -14.55 32.12 -0.04
CA ASN A 150 -15.31 32.93 -1.01
C ASN A 150 -14.45 33.56 -2.13
N GLU A 151 -13.14 33.28 -2.17
CA GLU A 151 -12.20 33.87 -3.15
C GLU A 151 -11.37 32.80 -3.87
N LYS A 152 -10.66 33.18 -4.97
CA LYS A 152 -9.73 32.32 -5.73
C LYS A 152 -8.50 31.92 -4.90
N ARG A 153 -8.70 31.11 -3.87
CA ARG A 153 -7.67 30.63 -2.95
C ARG A 153 -7.24 29.22 -3.31
N THR A 154 -6.07 28.81 -2.83
CA THR A 154 -5.55 27.45 -3.08
C THR A 154 -6.48 26.39 -2.49
N VAL A 155 -6.59 25.23 -3.15
CA VAL A 155 -7.42 24.09 -2.70
C VAL A 155 -7.10 23.67 -1.25
N PHE A 156 -5.84 23.81 -0.80
CA PHE A 156 -5.42 23.48 0.56
C PHE A 156 -6.09 24.36 1.63
N VAL A 157 -6.14 25.67 1.41
CA VAL A 157 -6.79 26.64 2.32
C VAL A 157 -8.28 26.33 2.41
N VAL A 158 -8.94 26.17 1.25
CA VAL A 158 -10.38 25.90 1.17
C VAL A 158 -10.74 24.60 1.91
N ARG A 159 -9.99 23.51 1.69
CA ARG A 159 -10.21 22.23 2.41
C ARG A 159 -10.02 22.36 3.92
N LYS A 160 -9.01 23.10 4.39
CA LYS A 160 -8.80 23.33 5.83
C LYS A 160 -9.91 24.20 6.42
N THR A 161 -10.41 25.20 5.71
CA THR A 161 -11.56 26.01 6.14
C THR A 161 -12.81 25.17 6.31
N TYR A 162 -13.11 24.25 5.39
CA TYR A 162 -14.27 23.35 5.53
C TYR A 162 -14.12 22.37 6.70
N LYS A 163 -12.90 21.85 6.92
CA LYS A 163 -12.59 21.04 8.11
C LYS A 163 -12.79 21.84 9.40
N PHE A 164 -12.30 23.08 9.45
CA PHE A 164 -12.49 23.98 10.59
C PHE A 164 -13.97 24.25 10.84
N ALA A 165 -14.76 24.58 9.80
CA ALA A 165 -16.19 24.84 9.92
C ALA A 165 -16.92 23.65 10.56
N SER A 166 -16.63 22.42 10.10
CA SER A 166 -17.20 21.20 10.67
C SER A 166 -16.84 21.03 12.15
N LEU A 167 -15.55 21.04 12.48
CA LEU A 167 -15.10 20.80 13.86
C LEU A 167 -15.57 21.90 14.82
N PHE A 168 -15.50 23.18 14.41
CA PHE A 168 -15.88 24.31 15.25
C PHE A 168 -17.37 24.27 15.61
N VAL A 169 -18.26 24.00 14.64
CA VAL A 169 -19.70 23.93 14.88
C VAL A 169 -20.06 22.73 15.78
N TRP A 170 -19.40 21.57 15.58
CA TRP A 170 -19.61 20.39 16.44
C TRP A 170 -19.09 20.60 17.88
N GLN A 171 -17.98 21.33 18.05
CA GLN A 171 -17.48 21.65 19.39
C GLN A 171 -18.33 22.70 20.09
N LEU A 172 -18.84 23.71 19.37
CA LEU A 172 -19.85 24.63 19.90
C LEU A 172 -21.13 23.88 20.33
N ASN A 173 -21.55 22.87 19.56
CA ASN A 173 -22.66 22.00 19.92
C ASN A 173 -22.39 21.25 21.25
N GLY A 174 -21.16 20.79 21.47
CA GLY A 174 -20.71 20.17 22.71
C GLY A 174 -20.80 21.07 23.95
N LEU A 175 -20.68 22.40 23.79
CA LEU A 175 -20.83 23.37 24.88
C LEU A 175 -22.29 23.55 25.34
N GLY A 176 -23.27 23.10 24.54
CA GLY A 176 -24.70 23.20 24.87
C GLY A 176 -25.32 24.60 24.75
N ASP A 177 -24.59 25.58 24.20
CA ASP A 177 -25.12 26.93 23.96
C ASP A 177 -25.81 27.01 22.59
N GLU A 178 -27.12 26.77 22.60
CA GLU A 178 -27.96 26.83 21.41
C GLU A 178 -27.87 28.19 20.67
N THR A 179 -27.71 29.31 21.40
CA THR A 179 -27.69 30.63 20.77
C THR A 179 -26.41 30.85 19.95
N LYS A 180 -25.28 30.38 20.46
CA LYS A 180 -23.99 30.45 19.76
C LYS A 180 -23.99 29.55 18.52
N VAL A 181 -24.45 28.31 18.67
CA VAL A 181 -24.57 27.36 17.53
C VAL A 181 -25.47 27.95 16.45
N LYS A 182 -26.64 28.47 16.83
CA LYS A 182 -27.57 29.10 15.88
C LYS A 182 -26.92 30.30 15.17
N THR A 183 -26.20 31.16 15.88
CA THR A 183 -25.55 32.34 15.28
C THR A 183 -24.55 31.95 14.19
N VAL A 184 -23.73 30.92 14.44
CA VAL A 184 -22.75 30.43 13.45
C VAL A 184 -23.45 29.75 12.28
N LEU A 185 -24.49 28.95 12.54
CA LEU A 185 -25.28 28.32 11.48
C LEU A 185 -25.99 29.35 10.60
N ASP A 186 -26.64 30.35 11.18
CA ASP A 186 -27.33 31.41 10.44
C ASP A 186 -26.34 32.21 9.58
N TYR A 187 -25.09 32.38 10.03
CA TYR A 187 -24.03 32.99 9.23
C TYR A 187 -23.62 32.13 8.03
N ILE A 188 -23.43 30.81 8.23
CA ILE A 188 -23.11 29.88 7.13
C ILE A 188 -24.26 29.79 6.13
N LEU A 189 -25.50 29.71 6.62
CA LEU A 189 -26.72 29.57 5.82
C LEU A 189 -27.25 30.90 5.27
N ARG A 190 -26.58 32.01 5.57
CA ARG A 190 -26.98 33.35 5.11
C ARG A 190 -27.34 33.42 3.62
N PRO A 191 -26.59 32.80 2.68
CA PRO A 191 -26.94 32.81 1.25
C PRO A 191 -28.31 32.22 0.89
N VAL A 192 -28.88 31.35 1.73
CA VAL A 192 -30.21 30.74 1.53
C VAL A 192 -31.30 31.34 2.40
N LEU A 193 -30.93 32.03 3.48
CA LEU A 193 -31.87 32.71 4.38
C LEU A 193 -32.21 34.12 3.92
N GLU A 194 -31.25 34.84 3.31
CA GLU A 194 -31.46 36.24 2.87
C GLU A 194 -32.06 36.34 1.46
N THR A 195 -31.88 35.33 0.61
CA THR A 195 -32.32 35.34 -0.78
C THR A 195 -33.58 34.50 -0.97
N ASP A 196 -34.65 35.10 -1.49
CA ASP A 196 -35.88 34.39 -1.82
C ASP A 196 -35.84 33.76 -3.21
N TYR A 197 -35.29 32.55 -3.29
CA TYR A 197 -35.19 31.78 -4.54
C TYR A 197 -36.54 31.31 -5.10
N LEU A 198 -37.64 31.36 -4.33
CA LEU A 198 -38.96 30.97 -4.84
C LEU A 198 -39.49 31.96 -5.88
N THR A 199 -39.18 33.24 -5.71
CA THR A 199 -39.64 34.34 -6.57
C THR A 199 -38.89 34.43 -7.91
N ILE A 200 -37.83 33.63 -8.10
CA ILE A 200 -37.05 33.63 -9.33
C ILE A 200 -37.76 32.75 -10.38
N ASP A 201 -38.47 33.38 -11.31
CA ASP A 201 -39.22 32.70 -12.38
C ASP A 201 -38.30 32.14 -13.48
N SER A 202 -37.22 32.84 -13.82
CA SER A 202 -36.24 32.37 -14.80
C SER A 202 -34.82 32.86 -14.45
N MET A 203 -33.83 31.98 -14.60
CA MET A 203 -32.43 32.25 -14.30
C MET A 203 -31.61 32.16 -15.60
N THR A 204 -30.89 33.22 -15.94
CA THR A 204 -29.89 33.21 -17.01
C THR A 204 -28.63 32.47 -16.53
N SER A 205 -27.78 32.01 -17.46
CA SER A 205 -26.53 31.32 -17.09
C SER A 205 -25.59 32.22 -16.28
N GLU A 206 -25.53 33.51 -16.61
CA GLU A 206 -24.71 34.49 -15.89
C GLU A 206 -25.20 34.68 -14.45
N ASN A 207 -26.52 34.80 -14.25
CA ASN A 207 -27.10 34.90 -12.90
C ASN A 207 -26.88 33.61 -12.10
N GLU A 208 -26.98 32.45 -12.76
CA GLU A 208 -26.70 31.16 -12.13
C GLU A 208 -25.24 31.05 -11.68
N ASP A 209 -24.29 31.57 -12.46
CA ASP A 209 -22.87 31.58 -12.10
C ASP A 209 -22.57 32.50 -10.91
N GLU A 210 -23.20 33.67 -10.84
CA GLU A 210 -23.06 34.59 -9.70
C GLU A 210 -23.65 34.00 -8.42
N ILE A 211 -24.84 33.39 -8.51
CA ILE A 211 -25.47 32.69 -7.39
C ILE A 211 -24.62 31.50 -6.94
N SER A 212 -24.08 30.73 -7.90
CA SER A 212 -23.26 29.55 -7.60
C SER A 212 -21.96 29.90 -6.89
N LYS A 213 -21.31 31.02 -7.22
CA LYS A 213 -20.11 31.51 -6.50
C LYS A 213 -20.37 31.75 -5.01
N THR A 214 -21.61 32.11 -4.65
CA THR A 214 -22.00 32.39 -3.26
C THR A 214 -22.52 31.12 -2.56
N LEU A 215 -23.23 30.26 -3.30
CA LEU A 215 -23.81 29.03 -2.75
C LEU A 215 -22.78 27.91 -2.60
N GLU A 216 -21.82 27.76 -3.51
CA GLU A 216 -20.86 26.65 -3.49
C GLU A 216 -20.09 26.56 -2.16
N PRO A 217 -19.49 27.65 -1.62
CA PRO A 217 -18.76 27.56 -0.37
C PRO A 217 -19.68 27.22 0.82
N MET A 218 -20.92 27.74 0.83
CA MET A 218 -21.93 27.40 1.84
C MET A 218 -22.30 25.92 1.79
N LEU A 219 -22.58 25.37 0.60
CA LEU A 219 -22.92 23.96 0.43
C LEU A 219 -21.76 23.04 0.82
N GLN A 220 -20.51 23.41 0.52
CA GLN A 220 -19.34 22.63 0.90
C GLN A 220 -19.09 22.64 2.42
N MET A 221 -19.26 23.80 3.07
CA MET A 221 -19.21 23.90 4.54
C MET A 221 -20.31 23.05 5.17
N LEU A 222 -21.54 23.18 4.68
CA LEU A 222 -22.68 22.40 5.16
C LEU A 222 -22.44 20.90 4.97
N LEU A 223 -22.00 20.47 3.78
CA LEU A 223 -21.67 19.08 3.49
C LEU A 223 -20.62 18.56 4.46
N SER A 224 -19.58 19.36 4.76
CA SER A 224 -18.53 18.97 5.72
C SER A 224 -19.03 18.87 7.15
N ILE A 225 -20.02 19.68 7.55
CA ILE A 225 -20.69 19.59 8.86
C ILE A 225 -21.54 18.31 8.94
N VAL A 226 -22.41 18.07 7.95
CA VAL A 226 -23.35 16.92 7.96
C VAL A 226 -22.69 15.58 7.67
N SER A 227 -21.49 15.58 7.08
CA SER A 227 -20.75 14.35 6.77
C SER A 227 -19.89 13.83 7.93
N ASN A 228 -19.83 14.53 9.07
CA ASN A 228 -19.06 14.10 10.24
C ASN A 228 -19.83 13.05 11.08
N MET A 229 -19.92 11.82 10.54
CA MET A 229 -20.70 10.73 11.14
C MET A 229 -20.21 10.30 12.53
N GLU A 230 -18.95 10.56 12.90
CA GLU A 230 -18.44 10.26 14.24
C GLU A 230 -19.08 11.14 15.32
N GLU A 231 -19.15 12.45 15.07
CA GLU A 231 -19.79 13.40 16.00
C GLU A 231 -21.31 13.21 16.06
N ILE A 232 -21.93 12.90 14.92
CA ILE A 232 -23.37 12.64 14.80
C ILE A 232 -23.82 11.42 15.61
N ARG A 233 -22.95 10.42 15.76
CA ARG A 233 -23.24 9.21 16.55
C ARG A 233 -23.17 9.44 18.06
N LYS A 234 -22.66 10.59 18.52
CA LYS A 234 -22.68 10.94 19.95
C LYS A 234 -24.08 11.39 20.35
N ASP A 235 -24.46 11.22 21.62
CA ASP A 235 -25.83 11.47 22.14
C ASP A 235 -26.31 12.94 22.06
N ASN A 236 -25.56 13.86 21.44
CA ASN A 236 -25.88 15.30 21.39
C ASN A 236 -26.48 15.72 20.04
N ASN A 237 -27.81 15.75 19.98
CA ASN A 237 -28.59 15.98 18.77
C ASN A 237 -28.96 17.46 18.49
N LEU A 238 -28.47 18.43 19.28
CA LEU A 238 -28.89 19.84 19.18
C LEU A 238 -28.62 20.43 17.78
N LEU A 239 -27.41 20.28 17.25
CA LEU A 239 -27.04 20.76 15.91
C LEU A 239 -27.92 20.15 14.81
N THR A 240 -28.15 18.84 14.88
CA THR A 240 -29.00 18.11 13.95
C THR A 240 -30.44 18.61 14.01
N GLU A 241 -30.96 18.89 15.21
CA GLU A 241 -32.29 19.48 15.39
C GLU A 241 -32.39 20.91 14.83
N LEU A 242 -31.38 21.74 15.06
CA LEU A 242 -31.33 23.12 14.53
C LEU A 242 -31.33 23.12 13.00
N LEU A 243 -30.51 22.26 12.38
CA LEU A 243 -30.43 22.15 10.92
C LEU A 243 -31.74 21.65 10.29
N ILE A 244 -32.39 20.66 10.92
CA ILE A 244 -33.58 20.01 10.32
C ILE A 244 -34.84 20.81 10.61
N LYS A 245 -35.08 21.18 11.88
CA LYS A 245 -36.35 21.80 12.30
C LYS A 245 -36.35 23.31 12.18
N LYS A 246 -35.27 23.99 12.59
CA LYS A 246 -35.24 25.46 12.67
C LYS A 246 -34.80 26.11 11.37
N SER A 247 -33.69 25.68 10.77
CA SER A 247 -33.19 26.26 9.53
C SER A 247 -33.88 25.70 8.27
N LYS A 248 -34.69 24.63 8.41
CA LYS A 248 -35.45 24.00 7.31
C LYS A 248 -34.59 23.71 6.08
N ILE A 249 -33.35 23.26 6.30
CA ILE A 249 -32.34 23.13 5.24
C ILE A 249 -32.81 22.24 4.09
N THR A 250 -33.56 21.17 4.39
CA THR A 250 -34.15 20.29 3.38
C THR A 250 -35.04 21.05 2.39
N SER A 251 -35.86 21.99 2.87
CA SER A 251 -36.74 22.80 2.02
C SER A 251 -35.94 23.71 1.10
N HIS A 252 -34.94 24.40 1.65
CA HIS A 252 -34.05 25.27 0.85
C HIS A 252 -33.30 24.46 -0.22
N CYS A 253 -32.75 23.30 0.14
CA CYS A 253 -32.07 22.43 -0.82
C CYS A 253 -33.01 21.97 -1.95
N TYR A 254 -34.26 21.59 -1.65
CA TYR A 254 -35.22 21.21 -2.70
C TYR A 254 -35.56 22.37 -3.63
N ILE A 255 -35.77 23.58 -3.09
CA ILE A 255 -36.00 24.78 -3.89
C ILE A 255 -34.80 25.02 -4.83
N LEU A 256 -33.58 24.94 -4.31
CA LEU A 256 -32.37 25.12 -5.12
C LEU A 256 -32.21 24.04 -6.19
N THR A 257 -32.57 22.78 -5.90
CA THR A 257 -32.50 21.70 -6.92
C THR A 257 -33.47 21.93 -8.07
N ASP A 258 -34.60 22.61 -7.85
CA ASP A 258 -35.55 22.97 -8.91
C ASP A 258 -35.01 24.11 -9.77
N LYS A 259 -34.38 25.12 -9.15
CA LYS A 259 -33.93 26.35 -9.82
C LYS A 259 -32.58 26.22 -10.54
N LEU A 260 -31.61 25.52 -9.95
CA LEU A 260 -30.26 25.38 -10.50
C LEU A 260 -30.18 24.25 -11.52
N ARG A 261 -29.40 24.44 -12.59
CA ARG A 261 -29.17 23.48 -13.68
C ARG A 261 -27.74 22.93 -13.67
N ARG A 262 -26.78 23.67 -13.11
CA ARG A 262 -25.37 23.27 -12.98
C ARG A 262 -25.19 21.91 -12.30
N GLU A 263 -24.49 21.01 -12.98
CA GLU A 263 -24.33 19.62 -12.55
C GLU A 263 -23.53 19.47 -11.25
N ASP A 264 -22.49 20.30 -11.07
CA ASP A 264 -21.64 20.33 -9.88
C ASP A 264 -22.43 20.76 -8.63
N MET A 265 -23.26 21.79 -8.76
CA MET A 265 -24.15 22.26 -7.70
C MET A 265 -25.24 21.24 -7.37
N MET A 266 -25.81 20.60 -8.39
CA MET A 266 -26.81 19.53 -8.22
C MET A 266 -26.24 18.35 -7.45
N LEU A 267 -25.00 17.95 -7.72
CA LEU A 267 -24.35 16.87 -6.97
C LEU A 267 -24.14 17.23 -5.50
N LEU A 268 -23.77 18.48 -5.18
CA LEU A 268 -23.64 18.94 -3.79
C LEU A 268 -24.98 18.94 -3.06
N LEU A 269 -26.02 19.50 -3.67
CA LEU A 269 -27.37 19.56 -3.09
C LEU A 269 -27.95 18.17 -2.83
N THR A 270 -27.85 17.26 -3.80
CA THR A 270 -28.37 15.90 -3.67
C THR A 270 -27.62 15.10 -2.58
N LYS A 271 -26.29 15.28 -2.46
CA LYS A 271 -25.50 14.72 -1.35
C LYS A 271 -25.97 15.23 0.01
N ILE A 272 -26.19 16.54 0.14
CA ILE A 272 -26.68 17.13 1.39
C ILE A 272 -28.07 16.58 1.72
N LEU A 273 -29.00 16.56 0.76
CA LEU A 273 -30.35 16.03 0.95
C LEU A 273 -30.34 14.57 1.44
N PHE A 274 -29.55 13.71 0.80
CA PHE A 274 -29.43 12.31 1.20
C PHE A 274 -28.74 12.15 2.57
N THR A 275 -27.70 12.93 2.84
CA THR A 275 -27.04 12.90 4.15
C THR A 275 -28.01 13.31 5.25
N VAL A 276 -28.72 14.42 5.07
CA VAL A 276 -29.71 14.93 6.04
C VAL A 276 -30.85 13.93 6.27
N SER A 277 -31.31 13.21 5.24
CA SER A 277 -32.31 12.16 5.44
C SER A 277 -31.78 10.99 6.28
N VAL A 278 -30.51 10.59 6.09
CA VAL A 278 -29.84 9.59 6.95
C VAL A 278 -29.68 10.13 8.39
N LEU A 279 -29.35 11.42 8.56
CA LEU A 279 -29.24 12.03 9.90
C LEU A 279 -30.56 12.02 10.66
N LYS A 280 -31.70 12.20 9.99
CA LYS A 280 -33.02 12.08 10.61
C LYS A 280 -33.23 10.69 11.22
N VAL A 281 -32.77 9.64 10.54
CA VAL A 281 -32.86 8.26 11.04
C VAL A 281 -32.02 8.08 12.28
N ILE A 282 -30.74 8.47 12.23
CA ILE A 282 -29.79 8.32 13.35
C ILE A 282 -30.28 9.10 14.59
N ASN A 283 -30.83 10.30 14.39
CA ASN A 283 -31.37 11.12 15.47
C ASN A 283 -32.66 10.52 16.08
N ALA A 284 -33.55 9.97 15.24
CA ALA A 284 -34.81 9.39 15.71
C ALA A 284 -34.62 8.08 16.48
N LYS A 285 -33.66 7.23 16.06
CA LYS A 285 -33.31 5.97 16.71
C LYS A 285 -31.77 5.82 16.66
N PRO A 286 -31.03 6.14 17.75
CA PRO A 286 -29.59 5.98 17.77
C PRO A 286 -29.20 4.51 17.60
N VAL A 287 -28.14 4.26 16.84
CA VAL A 287 -27.74 2.91 16.40
C VAL A 287 -27.26 2.06 17.59
N LEU A 288 -28.13 1.24 18.18
CA LEU A 288 -27.75 0.19 19.14
C LEU A 288 -27.42 -1.12 18.41
N ASP A 289 -26.54 -1.95 18.97
CA ASP A 289 -26.11 -3.19 18.35
C ASP A 289 -27.28 -4.20 18.26
N ASN A 290 -27.51 -4.76 17.07
CA ASN A 290 -28.54 -5.77 16.73
C ASN A 290 -30.03 -5.33 16.73
N ASP A 291 -30.35 -4.03 16.78
CA ASP A 291 -31.74 -3.60 16.65
C ASP A 291 -32.24 -3.66 15.19
N MET A 292 -33.40 -4.29 15.00
CA MET A 292 -34.15 -4.27 13.74
C MET A 292 -34.89 -2.94 13.62
N TYR A 293 -34.67 -2.23 12.51
CA TYR A 293 -35.36 -0.98 12.24
C TYR A 293 -36.71 -1.24 11.58
N ASP A 294 -37.75 -0.52 12.02
CA ASP A 294 -39.04 -0.52 11.35
C ASP A 294 -38.94 0.16 9.99
N LYS A 295 -39.68 -0.34 9.00
CA LYS A 295 -39.81 0.25 7.66
C LYS A 295 -40.13 1.75 7.71
N GLU A 296 -40.98 2.16 8.65
CA GLU A 296 -41.39 3.56 8.84
C GLU A 296 -40.21 4.50 9.09
N THR A 297 -39.16 4.00 9.74
CA THR A 297 -37.94 4.77 10.03
C THR A 297 -37.20 5.19 8.76
N PHE A 298 -37.29 4.40 7.68
CA PHE A 298 -36.55 4.65 6.43
C PHE A 298 -37.38 5.26 5.31
N ILE A 299 -38.66 5.55 5.53
CA ILE A 299 -39.55 6.10 4.49
C ILE A 299 -38.95 7.39 3.91
N ASP A 300 -38.55 8.33 4.77
CA ASP A 300 -37.97 9.62 4.35
C ASP A 300 -36.68 9.45 3.52
N VAL A 301 -35.83 8.50 3.90
CA VAL A 301 -34.59 8.19 3.16
C VAL A 301 -34.92 7.62 1.79
N GLY A 302 -35.83 6.65 1.73
CA GLY A 302 -36.29 6.04 0.49
C GLY A 302 -36.92 7.07 -0.45
N VAL A 303 -37.85 7.89 0.06
CA VAL A 303 -38.51 8.97 -0.71
C VAL A 303 -37.47 9.96 -1.24
N THR A 304 -36.54 10.40 -0.40
CA THR A 304 -35.47 11.33 -0.80
C THR A 304 -34.61 10.72 -1.91
N TYR A 305 -34.18 9.48 -1.74
CA TYR A 305 -33.36 8.77 -2.72
C TYR A 305 -34.06 8.62 -4.07
N PHE A 306 -35.28 8.04 -4.08
CA PHE A 306 -35.99 7.78 -5.33
C PHE A 306 -36.45 9.05 -6.04
N ASN A 307 -36.83 10.11 -5.31
CA ASN A 307 -37.17 11.39 -5.91
C ASN A 307 -35.96 12.04 -6.60
N ILE A 308 -34.77 11.95 -5.99
CA ILE A 308 -33.53 12.45 -6.61
C ILE A 308 -33.18 11.64 -7.86
N ILE A 309 -33.24 10.30 -7.79
CA ILE A 309 -32.98 9.44 -8.96
C ILE A 309 -33.94 9.79 -10.10
N GLN A 310 -35.24 9.92 -9.80
CA GLN A 310 -36.26 10.29 -10.79
C GLN A 310 -35.98 11.68 -11.39
N LEU A 311 -35.62 12.67 -10.58
CA LEU A 311 -35.27 14.02 -11.02
C LEU A 311 -34.07 14.01 -11.98
N LEU A 312 -33.00 13.29 -11.63
CA LEU A 312 -31.78 13.19 -12.44
C LEU A 312 -32.04 12.46 -13.77
N ILE A 313 -32.88 11.42 -13.77
CA ILE A 313 -33.32 10.72 -14.98
C ILE A 313 -34.16 11.65 -15.86
N GLN A 314 -35.12 12.39 -15.29
CA GLN A 314 -35.95 13.35 -16.03
C GLN A 314 -35.14 14.47 -16.67
N ARG A 315 -34.05 14.90 -16.01
CA ARG A 315 -33.07 15.86 -16.55
C ARG A 315 -32.15 15.25 -17.62
N ARG A 316 -32.25 13.95 -17.89
CA ARG A 316 -31.41 13.20 -18.84
C ARG A 316 -29.91 13.27 -18.51
N CYS A 317 -29.56 13.32 -17.23
CA CYS A 317 -28.17 13.37 -16.74
C CYS A 317 -27.75 12.03 -16.10
N PRO A 318 -27.51 10.95 -16.87
CA PRO A 318 -27.18 9.64 -16.31
C PRO A 318 -25.86 9.62 -15.53
N THR A 319 -24.86 10.42 -15.91
CA THR A 319 -23.59 10.53 -15.17
C THR A 319 -23.82 10.97 -13.73
N LEU A 320 -24.70 11.95 -13.51
CA LEU A 320 -25.06 12.41 -12.16
C LEU A 320 -25.80 11.36 -11.36
N VAL A 321 -26.60 10.49 -12.00
CA VAL A 321 -27.23 9.34 -11.31
C VAL A 321 -26.15 8.47 -10.67
N PHE A 322 -25.08 8.15 -11.41
CA PHE A 322 -24.00 7.31 -10.89
C PHE A 322 -23.13 8.01 -9.85
N ASP A 323 -22.83 9.30 -10.04
CA ASP A 323 -22.09 10.08 -9.05
C ASP A 323 -22.89 10.24 -7.74
N PHE A 324 -24.22 10.36 -7.83
CA PHE A 324 -25.13 10.33 -6.69
C PHE A 324 -25.16 8.95 -6.01
N CYS A 325 -25.34 7.85 -6.76
CA CYS A 325 -25.29 6.49 -6.20
C CYS A 325 -23.96 6.21 -5.49
N ASN A 326 -22.83 6.65 -6.06
CA ASN A 326 -21.52 6.53 -5.43
C ASN A 326 -21.42 7.32 -4.11
N ALA A 327 -22.01 8.51 -4.06
CA ALA A 327 -22.07 9.30 -2.84
C ALA A 327 -22.98 8.66 -1.78
N CYS A 328 -24.17 8.19 -2.17
CA CYS A 328 -25.09 7.48 -1.28
C CYS A 328 -24.45 6.22 -0.69
N SER A 329 -23.73 5.44 -1.51
CA SER A 329 -22.95 4.27 -1.05
C SER A 329 -21.92 4.67 -0.01
N ALA A 330 -21.13 5.72 -0.25
CA ALA A 330 -20.13 6.21 0.71
C ALA A 330 -20.75 6.70 2.03
N ILE A 331 -21.83 7.50 1.95
CA ILE A 331 -22.56 8.03 3.11
C ILE A 331 -23.15 6.88 3.93
N TRP A 332 -23.80 5.92 3.26
CA TRP A 332 -24.41 4.75 3.89
C TRP A 332 -23.38 3.87 4.60
N THR A 333 -22.27 3.53 3.94
CA THR A 333 -21.20 2.74 4.55
C THR A 333 -20.59 3.45 5.75
N SER A 334 -20.38 4.77 5.69
CA SER A 334 -19.83 5.55 6.82
C SER A 334 -20.80 5.65 8.00
N ALA A 335 -22.10 5.82 7.74
CA ALA A 335 -23.11 5.91 8.78
C ALA A 335 -23.28 4.59 9.58
N TRP A 336 -23.07 3.44 8.95
CA TRP A 336 -23.19 2.10 9.56
C TRP A 336 -21.83 1.40 9.77
N GLU A 337 -20.70 2.10 9.65
CA GLU A 337 -19.37 1.50 9.77
C GLU A 337 -19.17 0.81 11.13
N GLY A 338 -18.83 -0.49 11.08
CA GLY A 338 -18.63 -1.34 12.26
C GLY A 338 -19.90 -1.94 12.88
N LYS A 339 -21.08 -1.75 12.25
CA LYS A 339 -22.38 -2.22 12.78
C LYS A 339 -23.17 -3.06 11.75
N ALA A 340 -24.21 -3.76 12.21
CA ALA A 340 -25.08 -4.55 11.34
C ALA A 340 -25.82 -3.66 10.31
N PRO A 341 -26.03 -4.13 9.07
CA PRO A 341 -26.71 -3.35 8.04
C PRO A 341 -28.16 -3.05 8.45
N ALA A 342 -28.62 -1.85 8.11
CA ALA A 342 -30.02 -1.46 8.28
C ALA A 342 -30.92 -2.27 7.31
N ILE A 343 -31.54 -3.32 7.83
CA ILE A 343 -32.49 -4.18 7.14
C ILE A 343 -33.90 -3.87 7.66
N TRP A 344 -34.88 -3.81 6.75
CA TRP A 344 -36.29 -3.77 7.10
C TRP A 344 -37.08 -4.80 6.29
N GLU A 345 -38.27 -5.16 6.75
CA GLU A 345 -39.13 -6.17 6.12
C GLU A 345 -40.31 -5.51 5.39
N ILE A 346 -40.60 -5.97 4.17
CA ILE A 346 -41.77 -5.60 3.38
C ILE A 346 -42.42 -6.89 2.88
N ASP A 347 -43.66 -7.16 3.27
CA ASP A 347 -44.45 -8.32 2.80
C ASP A 347 -43.70 -9.67 2.91
N GLY A 348 -42.98 -9.89 4.01
CA GLY A 348 -42.17 -11.10 4.23
C GLY A 348 -40.79 -11.10 3.57
N LYS A 349 -40.42 -10.03 2.85
CA LYS A 349 -39.12 -9.87 2.18
C LYS A 349 -38.23 -8.89 2.91
N ARG A 350 -36.98 -9.28 3.15
CA ARG A 350 -35.93 -8.39 3.68
C ARG A 350 -35.42 -7.48 2.56
N VAL A 351 -35.47 -6.18 2.78
CA VAL A 351 -34.97 -5.17 1.85
C VAL A 351 -33.85 -4.39 2.53
N GLU A 352 -32.76 -4.22 1.81
CA GLU A 352 -31.62 -3.40 2.21
C GLU A 352 -31.46 -2.25 1.21
N LEU A 353 -31.33 -1.01 1.69
CA LEU A 353 -31.18 0.16 0.82
C LEU A 353 -29.94 0.05 -0.07
N HIS A 354 -28.83 -0.44 0.50
CA HIS A 354 -27.58 -0.57 -0.24
C HIS A 354 -27.72 -1.47 -1.47
N ASN A 355 -28.47 -2.59 -1.35
CA ASN A 355 -28.78 -3.46 -2.49
C ASN A 355 -29.54 -2.70 -3.59
N GLN A 356 -30.45 -1.80 -3.22
CA GLN A 356 -31.17 -0.97 -4.20
C GLN A 356 -30.23 0.01 -4.92
N ILE A 357 -29.24 0.58 -4.22
CA ILE A 357 -28.23 1.47 -4.82
C ILE A 357 -27.33 0.68 -5.79
N VAL A 358 -26.89 -0.52 -5.39
CA VAL A 358 -26.08 -1.43 -6.23
C VAL A 358 -26.82 -1.77 -7.52
N VAL A 359 -28.12 -2.06 -7.46
CA VAL A 359 -28.88 -2.43 -8.65
C VAL A 359 -28.97 -1.27 -9.65
N ILE A 360 -29.22 -0.04 -9.19
CA ILE A 360 -29.32 1.13 -10.07
C ILE A 360 -28.03 1.38 -10.84
N ILE A 361 -26.86 1.23 -10.21
CA ILE A 361 -25.57 1.39 -10.91
C ILE A 361 -25.33 0.28 -11.95
N LEU A 362 -25.89 -0.93 -11.75
CA LEU A 362 -25.73 -2.06 -12.69
C LEU A 362 -26.65 -1.97 -13.92
N ILE A 363 -27.69 -1.14 -13.93
CA ILE A 363 -28.66 -1.08 -15.04
C ILE A 363 -28.01 -0.86 -16.41
N PRO A 364 -27.08 0.10 -16.61
CA PRO A 364 -26.43 0.28 -17.91
C PRO A 364 -25.69 -0.97 -18.39
N SER A 365 -25.04 -1.70 -17.48
CA SER A 365 -24.37 -2.97 -17.80
C SER A 365 -25.35 -4.02 -18.29
N LEU A 366 -26.54 -4.11 -17.69
CA LEU A 366 -27.60 -5.03 -18.12
C LEU A 366 -28.23 -4.60 -19.45
N VAL A 367 -28.40 -3.29 -19.68
CA VAL A 367 -28.83 -2.76 -20.97
C VAL A 367 -27.82 -3.12 -22.05
N PHE A 368 -26.52 -2.92 -21.79
CA PHE A 368 -25.44 -3.23 -22.71
C PHE A 368 -25.47 -4.70 -23.15
N VAL A 369 -25.68 -5.64 -22.21
CA VAL A 369 -25.73 -7.08 -22.52
C VAL A 369 -26.98 -7.48 -23.32
N THR A 370 -28.09 -6.79 -23.14
CA THR A 370 -29.39 -7.11 -23.77
C THR A 370 -29.65 -6.33 -25.06
N PHE A 371 -28.84 -5.30 -25.35
CA PHE A 371 -29.04 -4.40 -26.49
C PHE A 371 -28.95 -5.13 -27.84
N GLY A 372 -29.95 -4.93 -28.70
CA GLY A 372 -29.93 -5.40 -30.10
C GLY A 372 -30.08 -6.91 -30.31
N LYS A 373 -30.33 -7.71 -29.26
CA LYS A 373 -30.40 -9.18 -29.37
C LYS A 373 -31.83 -9.71 -29.61
N PRO A 374 -32.02 -10.70 -30.50
CA PRO A 374 -33.30 -11.39 -30.65
C PRO A 374 -33.61 -12.26 -29.42
N LYS A 375 -34.88 -12.29 -29.00
CA LYS A 375 -35.37 -13.05 -27.82
C LYS A 375 -35.18 -14.58 -27.90
N SER A 376 -34.73 -15.12 -29.03
CA SER A 376 -34.65 -16.56 -29.30
C SER A 376 -33.27 -17.20 -29.07
N MET A 377 -32.27 -16.45 -28.62
CA MET A 377 -30.92 -16.98 -28.36
C MET A 377 -30.80 -17.53 -26.92
N LEU A 378 -30.34 -18.78 -26.77
CA LEU A 378 -30.11 -19.47 -25.48
C LEU A 378 -29.23 -18.68 -24.50
N SER A 379 -28.32 -17.83 -25.01
CA SER A 379 -27.47 -16.95 -24.20
C SER A 379 -28.26 -15.92 -23.38
N ASN A 380 -29.47 -15.57 -23.82
CA ASN A 380 -30.36 -14.69 -23.07
C ASN A 380 -31.02 -15.40 -21.89
N GLU A 381 -31.19 -16.73 -21.89
CA GLU A 381 -31.94 -17.42 -20.83
C GLU A 381 -31.27 -17.26 -19.45
N ARG A 382 -29.94 -17.41 -19.37
CA ARG A 382 -29.21 -17.19 -18.10
C ARG A 382 -29.17 -15.73 -17.66
N VAL A 383 -29.06 -14.81 -18.63
CA VAL A 383 -29.11 -13.36 -18.35
C VAL A 383 -30.51 -12.99 -17.86
N ASP A 384 -31.56 -13.56 -18.47
CA ASP A 384 -32.95 -13.37 -18.09
C ASP A 384 -33.23 -13.98 -16.71
N GLU A 385 -32.73 -15.18 -16.40
CA GLU A 385 -32.79 -15.78 -15.06
C GLU A 385 -32.11 -14.89 -14.01
N TYR A 386 -30.93 -14.36 -14.33
CA TYR A 386 -30.23 -13.42 -13.46
C TYR A 386 -31.03 -12.12 -13.27
N ILE A 387 -31.60 -11.56 -14.33
CA ILE A 387 -32.45 -10.36 -14.25
C ILE A 387 -33.71 -10.67 -13.41
N VAL A 388 -34.36 -11.81 -13.60
CA VAL A 388 -35.52 -12.23 -12.80
C VAL A 388 -35.15 -12.37 -11.33
N LYS A 389 -34.01 -13.01 -11.03
CA LYS A 389 -33.46 -13.11 -9.67
C LYS A 389 -33.22 -11.72 -9.08
N LEU A 390 -32.59 -10.80 -9.83
CA LEU A 390 -32.35 -9.43 -9.41
C LEU A 390 -33.66 -8.71 -9.10
N MET A 391 -34.61 -8.72 -10.05
CA MET A 391 -35.94 -8.09 -9.92
C MET A 391 -36.73 -8.63 -8.72
N SER A 392 -36.57 -9.91 -8.38
CA SER A 392 -37.24 -10.52 -7.22
C SER A 392 -36.81 -9.94 -5.87
N SER A 393 -35.61 -9.35 -5.82
CA SER A 393 -34.97 -8.72 -4.66
C SER A 393 -35.20 -7.20 -4.56
N LEU A 394 -35.85 -6.60 -5.58
CA LEU A 394 -36.06 -5.15 -5.62
C LEU A 394 -37.38 -4.75 -4.98
N CYS A 395 -37.43 -3.54 -4.44
CA CYS A 395 -38.70 -2.89 -4.15
C CYS A 395 -39.30 -2.27 -5.42
N GLU A 396 -40.60 -1.99 -5.40
CA GLU A 396 -41.33 -1.44 -6.56
C GLU A 396 -40.74 -0.13 -7.08
N HIS A 397 -40.28 0.75 -6.19
CA HIS A 397 -39.66 2.02 -6.56
C HIS A 397 -38.33 1.85 -7.29
N THR A 398 -37.48 0.91 -6.83
CA THR A 398 -36.23 0.57 -7.52
C THR A 398 -36.51 -0.03 -8.89
N ALA A 399 -37.51 -0.92 -9.00
CA ALA A 399 -37.91 -1.49 -10.28
C ALA A 399 -38.36 -0.41 -11.28
N ARG A 400 -39.21 0.55 -10.84
CA ARG A 400 -39.64 1.68 -11.69
C ARG A 400 -38.46 2.56 -12.12
N ALA A 401 -37.57 2.90 -11.18
CA ALA A 401 -36.37 3.69 -11.47
C ALA A 401 -35.41 2.95 -12.43
N ALA A 402 -35.26 1.64 -12.27
CA ALA A 402 -34.48 0.80 -13.17
C ALA A 402 -35.03 0.80 -14.60
N TYR A 403 -36.36 0.66 -14.77
CA TYR A 403 -36.98 0.77 -16.09
C TYR A 403 -36.80 2.16 -16.71
N ALA A 404 -36.96 3.23 -15.93
CA ALA A 404 -36.76 4.59 -16.41
C ALA A 404 -35.30 4.85 -16.84
N LEU A 405 -34.32 4.35 -16.06
CA LEU A 405 -32.90 4.46 -16.39
C LEU A 405 -32.53 3.59 -17.60
N ARG A 406 -33.12 2.39 -17.73
CA ARG A 406 -32.96 1.55 -18.93
C ARG A 406 -33.42 2.30 -20.17
N ASP A 407 -34.63 2.85 -20.14
CA ASP A 407 -35.21 3.56 -21.28
C ASP A 407 -34.39 4.82 -21.62
N LEU A 408 -33.88 5.54 -20.62
CA LEU A 408 -32.96 6.65 -20.84
C LEU A 408 -31.64 6.18 -21.48
N THR A 409 -31.07 5.07 -21.01
CA THR A 409 -29.82 4.50 -21.55
C THR A 409 -29.99 4.10 -23.01
N LEU A 410 -31.12 3.47 -23.37
CA LEU A 410 -31.45 3.08 -24.74
C LEU A 410 -31.64 4.27 -25.69
N GLN A 411 -32.06 5.43 -25.17
CA GLN A 411 -32.25 6.66 -25.94
C GLN A 411 -30.97 7.48 -26.11
N LEU A 412 -29.94 7.20 -25.32
CA LEU A 412 -28.66 7.89 -25.31
C LEU A 412 -27.56 6.92 -25.77
N ASP A 413 -26.30 7.31 -25.65
CA ASP A 413 -25.18 6.44 -25.95
C ASP A 413 -24.98 5.40 -24.82
N THR A 414 -25.50 4.18 -25.06
CA THR A 414 -25.36 3.03 -24.15
C THR A 414 -23.91 2.76 -23.77
N LEU A 415 -22.95 2.91 -24.69
CA LEU A 415 -21.55 2.58 -24.45
C LEU A 415 -20.93 3.58 -23.48
N SER A 416 -21.09 4.88 -23.75
CA SER A 416 -20.60 5.95 -22.91
C SER A 416 -21.22 5.93 -21.51
N ILE A 417 -22.53 5.67 -21.41
CA ILE A 417 -23.22 5.54 -20.11
C ILE A 417 -22.71 4.33 -19.33
N THR A 418 -22.52 3.19 -20.00
CA THR A 418 -21.97 1.98 -19.38
C THR A 418 -20.54 2.22 -18.88
N LEU A 419 -19.72 2.93 -19.66
CA LEU A 419 -18.37 3.32 -19.25
C LEU A 419 -18.39 4.17 -17.97
N GLN A 420 -19.26 5.18 -17.88
CA GLN A 420 -19.36 6.01 -16.68
C GLN A 420 -19.78 5.19 -15.45
N SER A 421 -20.78 4.32 -15.60
CA SER A 421 -21.25 3.42 -14.53
C SER A 421 -20.13 2.51 -14.01
N VAL A 422 -19.50 1.71 -14.88
CA VAL A 422 -18.46 0.74 -14.46
C VAL A 422 -17.25 1.47 -13.88
N LYS A 423 -16.88 2.64 -14.43
CA LYS A 423 -15.81 3.46 -13.86
C LYS A 423 -16.09 3.87 -12.42
N ARG A 424 -17.33 4.26 -12.06
CA ARG A 424 -17.68 4.60 -10.67
C ARG A 424 -17.76 3.37 -9.77
N LEU A 425 -18.24 2.25 -10.30
CA LEU A 425 -18.27 0.97 -9.61
C LEU A 425 -16.87 0.49 -9.19
N SER A 426 -15.86 0.74 -10.03
CA SER A 426 -14.45 0.40 -9.73
C SER A 426 -13.90 1.13 -8.48
N CYS A 427 -14.53 2.22 -8.05
CA CYS A 427 -14.17 2.99 -6.85
C CYS A 427 -14.73 2.40 -5.54
N TRP A 428 -15.61 1.39 -5.59
CA TRP A 428 -16.31 0.85 -4.41
C TRP A 428 -15.50 -0.20 -3.63
N ARG A 429 -14.17 -0.05 -3.59
CA ARG A 429 -13.29 -0.98 -2.86
C ARG A 429 -13.71 -1.05 -1.39
N LYS A 430 -13.94 -2.26 -0.87
CA LYS A 430 -14.36 -2.55 0.52
C LYS A 430 -15.77 -2.06 0.92
N ARG A 431 -16.63 -1.68 -0.03
CA ARG A 431 -17.99 -1.19 0.27
C ARG A 431 -19.10 -2.22 0.09
N PHE A 432 -18.80 -3.36 -0.54
CA PHE A 432 -19.76 -4.44 -0.72
C PHE A 432 -19.77 -5.42 0.46
N SER A 433 -20.92 -6.04 0.71
CA SER A 433 -21.00 -7.36 1.34
C SER A 433 -20.59 -8.48 0.36
N ASN A 434 -20.36 -9.70 0.84
CA ASN A 434 -20.07 -10.83 -0.06
C ASN A 434 -21.24 -11.10 -1.03
N GLU A 435 -22.49 -10.97 -0.58
CA GLU A 435 -23.69 -11.15 -1.41
C GLU A 435 -23.76 -10.08 -2.51
N GLN A 436 -23.53 -8.80 -2.16
CA GLN A 436 -23.48 -7.70 -3.12
C GLN A 436 -22.33 -7.87 -4.13
N ALA A 437 -21.16 -8.31 -3.66
CA ALA A 437 -20.01 -8.60 -4.52
C ALA A 437 -20.35 -9.70 -5.54
N ASN A 438 -21.09 -10.74 -5.14
CA ASN A 438 -21.57 -11.79 -6.05
C ASN A 438 -22.54 -11.23 -7.10
N LEU A 439 -23.51 -10.40 -6.69
CA LEU A 439 -24.45 -9.77 -7.64
C LEU A 439 -23.72 -8.93 -8.70
N VAL A 440 -22.77 -8.09 -8.25
CA VAL A 440 -21.96 -7.26 -9.15
C VAL A 440 -21.09 -8.13 -10.05
N PHE A 441 -20.47 -9.17 -9.50
CA PHE A 441 -19.64 -10.09 -10.27
C PHE A 441 -20.42 -10.73 -11.42
N GLN A 442 -21.63 -11.24 -11.17
CA GLN A 442 -22.47 -11.86 -12.20
C GLN A 442 -22.81 -10.88 -13.32
N ALA A 443 -23.26 -9.67 -12.99
CA ALA A 443 -23.57 -8.64 -13.99
C ALA A 443 -22.36 -8.30 -14.87
N LEU A 444 -21.19 -8.07 -14.25
CA LEU A 444 -19.97 -7.72 -14.96
C LEU A 444 -19.39 -8.89 -15.76
N PHE A 445 -19.56 -10.13 -15.29
CA PHE A 445 -19.21 -11.32 -16.06
C PHE A 445 -20.00 -11.39 -17.37
N TYR A 446 -21.30 -11.12 -17.34
CA TYR A 446 -22.12 -11.09 -18.55
C TYR A 446 -21.70 -9.97 -19.51
N VAL A 447 -21.32 -8.80 -19.00
CA VAL A 447 -20.72 -7.73 -19.84
C VAL A 447 -19.43 -8.22 -20.50
N LEU A 448 -18.54 -8.88 -19.74
CA LEU A 448 -17.28 -9.41 -20.27
C LEU A 448 -17.53 -10.52 -21.31
N LYS A 449 -18.56 -11.34 -21.13
CA LYS A 449 -18.94 -12.43 -22.06
C LYS A 449 -19.35 -11.90 -23.44
N GLU A 450 -19.84 -10.66 -23.54
CA GLU A 450 -20.07 -10.02 -24.84
C GLU A 450 -18.79 -9.73 -25.61
N TYR A 451 -17.66 -9.71 -24.90
CA TYR A 451 -16.34 -9.49 -25.46
C TYR A 451 -15.63 -10.80 -25.86
N ASP A 452 -16.22 -11.95 -25.54
CA ASP A 452 -15.70 -13.28 -25.90
C ASP A 452 -15.84 -13.51 -27.42
N PRO A 453 -14.74 -13.82 -28.15
CA PRO A 453 -14.81 -14.15 -29.57
C PRO A 453 -15.53 -15.47 -29.87
N ILE A 454 -15.73 -16.32 -28.86
CA ILE A 454 -16.37 -17.64 -28.98
C ILE A 454 -17.83 -17.54 -28.51
N ASN A 455 -18.74 -18.21 -29.21
CA ASN A 455 -20.15 -18.31 -28.84
C ASN A 455 -20.41 -19.47 -27.85
N ASP A 456 -21.66 -19.60 -27.37
CA ASP A 456 -22.03 -20.66 -26.42
C ASP A 456 -21.95 -22.08 -27.02
N GLU A 457 -21.90 -22.21 -28.34
CA GLU A 457 -21.74 -23.47 -29.08
C GLU A 457 -20.26 -23.81 -29.31
N GLY A 458 -19.33 -22.95 -28.89
CA GLY A 458 -17.89 -23.14 -29.06
C GLY A 458 -17.35 -22.68 -30.41
N GLU A 459 -18.17 -22.02 -31.23
CA GLU A 459 -17.81 -21.52 -32.55
C GLU A 459 -17.37 -20.05 -32.51
N MET A 460 -16.51 -19.64 -33.45
CA MET A 460 -16.11 -18.24 -33.60
C MET A 460 -17.31 -17.40 -34.07
N ARG A 461 -17.55 -16.25 -33.42
CA ARG A 461 -18.63 -15.34 -33.81
C ARG A 461 -18.40 -14.76 -35.21
N ASN A 462 -19.41 -14.90 -36.09
CA ASN A 462 -19.38 -14.45 -37.49
C ASN A 462 -19.16 -12.93 -37.69
N ASP A 463 -19.42 -12.11 -36.65
CA ASP A 463 -19.31 -10.64 -36.68
C ASP A 463 -17.94 -10.08 -36.22
N THR A 464 -16.90 -10.91 -36.14
CA THR A 464 -15.59 -10.51 -35.58
C THR A 464 -14.75 -9.62 -36.51
N THR A 465 -15.23 -8.39 -36.74
CA THR A 465 -14.30 -7.27 -36.98
C THR A 465 -13.68 -6.91 -35.63
N PHE A 466 -12.37 -7.06 -35.49
CA PHE A 466 -11.64 -6.69 -34.26
C PHE A 466 -11.49 -5.16 -34.10
N GLU A 467 -12.23 -4.38 -34.87
CA GLU A 467 -12.32 -2.92 -34.79
C GLU A 467 -13.30 -2.52 -33.68
N ASP A 468 -12.89 -2.72 -32.43
CA ASP A 468 -13.62 -2.15 -31.31
C ASP A 468 -13.34 -0.64 -31.20
N SER A 469 -14.36 0.13 -30.85
CA SER A 469 -14.15 1.52 -30.44
C SER A 469 -13.25 1.59 -29.20
N GLN A 470 -12.45 2.65 -29.07
CA GLN A 470 -11.62 2.89 -27.89
C GLN A 470 -12.45 2.87 -26.59
N GLU A 471 -13.68 3.37 -26.64
CA GLU A 471 -14.60 3.34 -25.50
C GLU A 471 -14.99 1.92 -25.08
N LYS A 472 -15.25 1.01 -26.03
CA LYS A 472 -15.58 -0.39 -25.71
C LYS A 472 -14.40 -1.10 -25.06
N LEU A 473 -13.17 -0.86 -25.53
CA LEU A 473 -11.95 -1.33 -24.88
C LEU A 473 -11.81 -0.79 -23.45
N LEU A 474 -12.13 0.48 -23.22
CA LEU A 474 -12.11 1.08 -21.89
C LEU A 474 -13.17 0.47 -20.96
N VAL A 475 -14.41 0.27 -21.44
CA VAL A 475 -15.46 -0.43 -20.69
C VAL A 475 -14.94 -1.79 -20.23
N MET A 476 -14.42 -2.59 -21.16
CA MET A 476 -13.93 -3.93 -20.84
C MET A 476 -12.74 -3.91 -19.89
N THR A 477 -11.85 -2.93 -20.01
CA THR A 477 -10.73 -2.75 -19.07
C THR A 477 -11.25 -2.49 -17.65
N TYR A 478 -12.23 -1.58 -17.47
CA TYR A 478 -12.81 -1.31 -16.16
C TYR A 478 -13.62 -2.49 -15.62
N VAL A 479 -14.34 -3.22 -16.48
CA VAL A 479 -15.06 -4.45 -16.13
C VAL A 479 -14.07 -5.49 -15.60
N LEU A 480 -12.98 -5.72 -16.33
CA LEU A 480 -11.94 -6.68 -15.97
C LEU A 480 -11.22 -6.29 -14.66
N ASP A 481 -10.83 -5.03 -14.52
CA ASP A 481 -10.22 -4.50 -13.28
C ASP A 481 -11.16 -4.68 -12.07
N THR A 482 -12.46 -4.46 -12.27
CA THR A 482 -13.47 -4.62 -11.20
C THR A 482 -13.69 -6.09 -10.87
N LEU A 483 -13.77 -6.98 -11.85
CA LEU A 483 -13.86 -8.43 -11.63
C LEU A 483 -12.63 -8.95 -10.86
N LEU A 484 -11.41 -8.53 -11.23
CA LEU A 484 -10.19 -8.87 -10.49
C LEU A 484 -10.25 -8.41 -9.04
N MET A 485 -10.70 -7.17 -8.81
CA MET A 485 -10.88 -6.60 -7.47
C MET A 485 -11.86 -7.43 -6.64
N LEU A 486 -13.00 -7.82 -7.23
CA LEU A 486 -14.02 -8.60 -6.57
C LEU A 486 -13.50 -9.99 -6.19
N VAL A 487 -12.88 -10.69 -7.13
CA VAL A 487 -12.33 -12.04 -6.89
C VAL A 487 -11.17 -12.01 -5.89
N LYS A 488 -10.32 -10.97 -5.86
CA LYS A 488 -9.22 -10.88 -4.89
C LYS A 488 -9.74 -10.62 -3.47
N ASN A 489 -10.66 -9.68 -3.30
CA ASN A 489 -11.02 -9.12 -1.99
C ASN A 489 -12.25 -9.75 -1.33
N TYR A 490 -13.12 -10.44 -2.08
CA TYR A 490 -14.36 -11.02 -1.57
C TYR A 490 -14.39 -12.54 -1.70
N ASN A 491 -15.23 -13.18 -0.86
CA ASN A 491 -15.40 -14.63 -0.86
C ASN A 491 -16.48 -15.04 -1.88
N ILE A 492 -16.16 -14.92 -3.16
CA ILE A 492 -17.00 -15.42 -4.25
C ILE A 492 -16.83 -16.93 -4.34
N THR A 493 -17.92 -17.69 -4.30
CA THR A 493 -17.88 -19.15 -4.32
C THR A 493 -18.67 -19.71 -5.50
N TRP A 494 -18.20 -20.83 -6.04
CA TRP A 494 -18.81 -21.46 -7.21
C TRP A 494 -20.23 -21.99 -6.96
N HIS A 495 -20.59 -22.29 -5.70
CA HIS A 495 -21.93 -22.75 -5.34
C HIS A 495 -22.98 -21.63 -5.40
N GLU A 496 -22.57 -20.38 -5.19
CA GLU A 496 -23.43 -19.19 -5.28
C GLU A 496 -23.41 -18.55 -6.67
N THR A 497 -22.31 -18.73 -7.40
CA THR A 497 -22.04 -18.03 -8.66
C THR A 497 -21.27 -18.95 -9.60
N PHE A 498 -22.00 -19.64 -10.48
CA PHE A 498 -21.42 -20.57 -11.46
C PHE A 498 -20.47 -19.86 -12.45
N GLU A 499 -20.76 -18.59 -12.74
CA GLU A 499 -19.99 -17.72 -13.64
C GLU A 499 -18.50 -17.66 -13.28
N VAL A 500 -18.14 -17.86 -12.00
CA VAL A 500 -16.74 -17.87 -11.54
C VAL A 500 -15.93 -19.02 -12.15
N LEU A 501 -16.57 -20.16 -12.44
CA LEU A 501 -15.92 -21.30 -13.10
C LEU A 501 -15.70 -21.03 -14.60
N CYS A 502 -16.59 -20.23 -15.20
CA CYS A 502 -16.50 -19.84 -16.61
C CYS A 502 -15.54 -18.69 -16.86
N LEU A 503 -15.25 -17.86 -15.84
CA LEU A 503 -14.41 -16.66 -15.98
C LEU A 503 -13.05 -16.97 -16.61
N TYR A 504 -12.41 -18.07 -16.20
CA TYR A 504 -11.14 -18.49 -16.78
C TYR A 504 -11.24 -18.66 -18.31
N ASN A 505 -12.25 -19.39 -18.80
CA ASN A 505 -12.40 -19.70 -20.22
C ASN A 505 -12.65 -18.42 -21.03
N VAL A 506 -13.55 -17.56 -20.54
CA VAL A 506 -13.89 -16.29 -21.20
C VAL A 506 -12.66 -15.39 -21.32
N VAL A 507 -11.92 -15.19 -20.23
CA VAL A 507 -10.71 -14.35 -20.24
C VAL A 507 -9.63 -14.95 -21.13
N TYR A 508 -9.46 -16.27 -21.12
CA TYR A 508 -8.53 -16.98 -22.00
C TYR A 508 -8.87 -16.76 -23.49
N HIS A 509 -10.14 -16.86 -23.88
CA HIS A 509 -10.57 -16.62 -25.26
C HIS A 509 -10.34 -15.16 -25.68
N ILE A 510 -10.66 -14.21 -24.80
CA ILE A 510 -10.45 -12.78 -25.05
C ILE A 510 -8.96 -12.47 -25.31
N LEU A 511 -8.04 -13.12 -24.57
CA LEU A 511 -6.60 -12.92 -24.76
C LEU A 511 -6.07 -13.33 -26.13
N LYS A 512 -6.85 -14.08 -26.93
CA LYS A 512 -6.51 -14.42 -28.33
C LYS A 512 -6.81 -13.29 -29.31
N ARG A 513 -7.51 -12.24 -28.88
CA ARG A 513 -7.87 -11.11 -29.74
C ARG A 513 -6.63 -10.23 -30.00
N PRO A 514 -6.47 -9.69 -31.22
CA PRO A 514 -5.42 -8.71 -31.52
C PRO A 514 -5.73 -7.35 -30.87
N ASN A 515 -4.71 -6.49 -30.76
CA ASN A 515 -4.83 -5.08 -30.36
C ASN A 515 -5.36 -4.80 -28.94
N LEU A 516 -5.19 -5.74 -28.00
CA LEU A 516 -5.45 -5.48 -26.59
C LEU A 516 -4.39 -4.55 -25.99
N THR A 517 -4.81 -3.67 -25.08
CA THR A 517 -3.86 -2.79 -24.37
C THR A 517 -3.02 -3.59 -23.37
N CYS A 518 -1.79 -3.15 -23.10
CA CYS A 518 -0.91 -3.77 -22.10
C CYS A 518 -1.63 -3.96 -20.75
N LYS A 519 -2.29 -2.90 -20.26
CA LYS A 519 -3.07 -2.94 -19.02
C LYS A 519 -4.14 -4.04 -19.03
N PHE A 520 -4.88 -4.17 -20.13
CA PHE A 520 -5.91 -5.22 -20.25
C PHE A 520 -5.30 -6.61 -20.17
N VAL A 521 -4.21 -6.86 -20.89
CA VAL A 521 -3.50 -8.15 -20.91
C VAL A 521 -2.97 -8.50 -19.52
N VAL A 522 -2.34 -7.56 -18.83
CA VAL A 522 -1.84 -7.72 -17.45
C VAL A 522 -2.97 -8.08 -16.49
N THR A 523 -4.09 -7.35 -16.51
CA THR A 523 -5.25 -7.64 -15.66
C THR A 523 -5.85 -9.01 -16.00
N ALA A 524 -5.92 -9.39 -17.28
CA ALA A 524 -6.43 -10.69 -17.71
C ALA A 524 -5.57 -11.86 -17.22
N LEU A 525 -4.24 -11.77 -17.35
CA LEU A 525 -3.31 -12.77 -16.83
C LEU A 525 -3.43 -12.90 -15.30
N ASN A 526 -3.57 -11.78 -14.61
CA ASN A 526 -3.82 -11.73 -13.17
C ASN A 526 -5.13 -12.42 -12.75
N ILE A 527 -6.21 -12.26 -13.53
CA ILE A 527 -7.48 -12.97 -13.30
C ILE A 527 -7.29 -14.46 -13.49
N ILE A 528 -6.63 -14.89 -14.56
CA ILE A 528 -6.34 -16.30 -14.80
C ILE A 528 -5.56 -16.88 -13.62
N ALA A 529 -4.46 -16.24 -13.21
CA ALA A 529 -3.64 -16.68 -12.09
C ALA A 529 -4.45 -16.77 -10.77
N THR A 530 -5.27 -15.75 -10.49
CA THR A 530 -6.12 -15.73 -9.29
C THR A 530 -7.18 -16.83 -9.35
N THR A 531 -7.78 -17.07 -10.52
CA THR A 531 -8.83 -18.08 -10.73
C THR A 531 -8.27 -19.48 -10.57
N VAL A 532 -7.09 -19.76 -11.14
CA VAL A 532 -6.37 -21.04 -10.96
C VAL A 532 -6.01 -21.24 -9.47
N LYS A 533 -5.53 -20.19 -8.79
CA LYS A 533 -5.15 -20.28 -7.37
C LYS A 533 -6.33 -20.51 -6.42
N LYS A 534 -7.47 -19.84 -6.64
CA LYS A 534 -8.65 -19.90 -5.76
C LYS A 534 -9.63 -21.02 -6.10
N PHE A 535 -9.89 -21.27 -7.38
CA PHE A 535 -11.02 -22.08 -7.86
C PHE A 535 -10.66 -23.41 -8.54
N LEU A 536 -9.36 -23.77 -8.56
CA LEU A 536 -8.90 -25.11 -8.96
C LEU A 536 -8.59 -26.06 -7.75
N PRO A 537 -9.50 -26.30 -6.78
CA PRO A 537 -9.37 -27.43 -5.85
C PRO A 537 -9.34 -28.78 -6.58
N PRO A 538 -8.72 -29.82 -5.99
CA PRO A 538 -8.65 -31.17 -6.56
C PRO A 538 -10.01 -31.79 -6.91
N ASN A 539 -11.09 -31.40 -6.21
CA ASN A 539 -12.43 -31.90 -6.48
C ASN A 539 -13.08 -31.24 -7.71
N LEU A 540 -12.73 -29.98 -7.99
CA LEU A 540 -13.21 -29.24 -9.17
C LEU A 540 -12.33 -29.49 -10.40
N SER A 541 -11.09 -29.94 -10.21
CA SER A 541 -10.18 -30.24 -11.31
C SER A 541 -10.62 -31.43 -12.17
N LEU A 542 -11.47 -32.32 -11.64
CA LEU A 542 -12.13 -33.39 -12.41
C LEU A 542 -13.24 -32.85 -13.32
N LEU A 543 -13.84 -31.71 -12.96
CA LEU A 543 -14.90 -31.04 -13.72
C LEU A 543 -14.33 -30.07 -14.76
N MET A 544 -13.10 -29.59 -14.57
CA MET A 544 -12.41 -28.75 -15.55
C MET A 544 -11.75 -29.64 -16.62
N GLU A 545 -12.25 -29.55 -17.85
CA GLU A 545 -11.76 -30.40 -18.94
C GLU A 545 -10.30 -30.09 -19.29
N SER A 546 -9.40 -31.06 -19.09
CA SER A 546 -8.03 -31.04 -19.63
C SER A 546 -7.93 -31.71 -21.01
N LYS A 547 -9.07 -31.88 -21.69
CA LYS A 547 -9.14 -32.49 -23.03
C LYS A 547 -8.33 -31.64 -24.04
N PRO A 548 -7.70 -32.27 -25.05
CA PRO A 548 -7.04 -31.54 -26.12
C PRO A 548 -7.96 -30.49 -26.74
N GLY A 549 -7.47 -29.25 -26.86
CA GLY A 549 -8.23 -28.11 -27.36
C GLY A 549 -8.99 -27.30 -26.31
N SER A 550 -9.05 -27.74 -25.05
CA SER A 550 -9.65 -26.93 -23.98
C SER A 550 -8.77 -25.73 -23.61
N ALA A 551 -9.38 -24.67 -23.09
CA ALA A 551 -8.66 -23.49 -22.61
C ALA A 551 -7.63 -23.81 -21.51
N MET A 552 -7.90 -24.85 -20.70
CA MET A 552 -6.95 -25.33 -19.69
C MET A 552 -5.79 -26.10 -20.33
N HIS A 553 -6.03 -26.91 -21.36
CA HIS A 553 -4.97 -27.63 -22.07
C HIS A 553 -4.02 -26.69 -22.82
N GLU A 554 -4.57 -25.62 -23.40
CA GLU A 554 -3.83 -24.67 -24.23
C GLU A 554 -3.16 -23.53 -23.42
N LEU A 555 -3.32 -23.52 -22.08
CA LEU A 555 -2.74 -22.50 -21.21
C LEU A 555 -1.23 -22.37 -21.37
N GLY A 556 -0.53 -23.51 -21.51
CA GLY A 556 0.91 -23.51 -21.73
C GLY A 556 1.34 -22.74 -22.98
N LYS A 557 0.59 -22.87 -24.09
CA LYS A 557 0.88 -22.12 -25.33
C LYS A 557 0.62 -20.62 -25.15
N LEU A 558 -0.42 -20.24 -24.41
CA LEU A 558 -0.70 -18.85 -24.09
C LEU A 558 0.42 -18.23 -23.25
N ILE A 559 0.87 -18.92 -22.20
CA ILE A 559 2.00 -18.47 -21.37
C ILE A 559 3.24 -18.30 -22.25
N TYR A 560 3.57 -19.30 -23.07
CA TYR A 560 4.70 -19.22 -24.00
C TYR A 560 4.64 -17.96 -24.88
N MET A 561 3.48 -17.68 -25.48
CA MET A 561 3.28 -16.50 -26.32
C MET A 561 3.48 -15.20 -25.53
N LYS A 562 2.94 -15.10 -24.30
CA LYS A 562 3.04 -13.89 -23.47
C LYS A 562 4.41 -13.67 -22.84
N LEU A 563 5.21 -14.71 -22.65
CA LEU A 563 6.62 -14.59 -22.25
C LEU A 563 7.47 -13.92 -23.33
N HIS A 564 7.04 -13.94 -24.59
CA HIS A 564 7.72 -13.29 -25.72
C HIS A 564 7.11 -11.92 -26.08
N ASP A 565 6.28 -11.35 -25.21
CA ASP A 565 5.70 -10.03 -25.44
C ASP A 565 6.77 -8.93 -25.35
N PHE A 566 6.63 -7.87 -26.16
CA PHE A 566 7.56 -6.73 -26.14
C PHE A 566 7.43 -5.92 -24.85
N GLN A 567 6.22 -5.84 -24.28
CA GLN A 567 5.98 -5.10 -23.04
C GLN A 567 6.40 -5.94 -21.84
N TRP A 568 7.27 -5.39 -21.00
CA TRP A 568 7.86 -6.11 -19.88
C TRP A 568 6.82 -6.46 -18.81
N GLU A 569 5.79 -5.62 -18.62
CA GLU A 569 4.70 -5.85 -17.67
C GLU A 569 3.89 -7.11 -18.04
N VAL A 570 3.76 -7.39 -19.33
CA VAL A 570 3.08 -8.59 -19.84
C VAL A 570 3.96 -9.82 -19.60
N ARG A 571 5.27 -9.73 -19.88
CA ARG A 571 6.22 -10.82 -19.59
C ARG A 571 6.24 -11.15 -18.10
N ASP A 572 6.32 -10.13 -17.25
CA ASP A 572 6.31 -10.26 -15.79
C ASP A 572 5.02 -10.95 -15.30
N SER A 573 3.85 -10.48 -15.75
CA SER A 573 2.56 -11.09 -15.41
C SER A 573 2.42 -12.54 -15.93
N ALA A 574 3.04 -12.85 -17.07
CA ALA A 574 3.07 -14.21 -17.60
C ALA A 574 3.96 -15.13 -16.76
N LEU A 575 5.08 -14.62 -16.22
CA LEU A 575 5.93 -15.33 -15.27
C LEU A 575 5.21 -15.56 -13.93
N GLU A 576 4.47 -14.58 -13.42
CA GLU A 576 3.64 -14.77 -12.22
C GLU A 576 2.59 -15.88 -12.41
N LEU A 577 1.95 -15.93 -13.59
CA LEU A 577 1.04 -17.01 -13.94
C LEU A 577 1.77 -18.37 -14.03
N LEU A 578 2.94 -18.41 -14.66
CA LEU A 578 3.78 -19.62 -14.75
C LEU A 578 4.20 -20.11 -13.36
N LEU A 579 4.57 -19.21 -12.45
CA LEU A 579 4.90 -19.52 -11.07
C LEU A 579 3.71 -20.19 -10.37
N VAL A 580 2.52 -19.59 -10.46
CA VAL A 580 1.28 -20.15 -9.89
C VAL A 580 0.99 -21.54 -10.45
N CYS A 581 1.09 -21.73 -11.77
CA CYS A 581 0.89 -23.03 -12.41
C CYS A 581 1.92 -24.06 -11.93
N THR A 582 3.19 -23.67 -11.77
CA THR A 582 4.27 -24.56 -11.32
C THR A 582 4.07 -25.00 -9.87
N GLU A 583 3.75 -24.08 -8.95
CA GLU A 583 3.44 -24.39 -7.56
C GLU A 583 2.22 -25.31 -7.42
N ILE A 584 1.15 -25.02 -8.16
CA ILE A 584 -0.07 -25.82 -8.14
C ILE A 584 0.16 -27.19 -8.77
N SER A 585 1.05 -27.30 -9.76
CA SER A 585 1.42 -28.58 -10.37
C SER A 585 2.09 -29.54 -9.39
N PHE A 586 2.78 -29.00 -8.39
CA PHE A 586 3.42 -29.77 -7.32
C PHE A 586 2.40 -30.20 -6.24
N ILE A 587 1.49 -29.31 -5.86
CA ILE A 587 0.63 -29.50 -4.68
C ILE A 587 -0.73 -30.13 -5.00
N LYS A 588 -1.39 -29.72 -6.10
CA LYS A 588 -2.83 -29.96 -6.31
C LYS A 588 -3.21 -30.50 -7.69
N PHE A 589 -2.54 -30.06 -8.76
CA PHE A 589 -2.95 -30.36 -10.14
C PHE A 589 -1.78 -30.79 -11.04
N PRO A 590 -1.34 -32.06 -10.94
CA PRO A 590 -0.22 -32.60 -11.73
C PRO A 590 -0.29 -32.42 -13.26
N PRO A 591 -1.47 -32.36 -13.93
CA PRO A 591 -1.51 -32.16 -15.38
C PRO A 591 -0.84 -30.88 -15.89
N PHE A 592 -0.64 -29.86 -15.04
CA PHE A 592 0.16 -28.70 -15.44
C PHE A 592 1.63 -29.04 -15.68
N GLN A 593 2.17 -30.09 -15.07
CA GLN A 593 3.55 -30.52 -15.31
C GLN A 593 3.74 -30.87 -16.79
N ASP A 594 2.81 -31.61 -17.40
CA ASP A 594 2.87 -31.96 -18.83
C ASP A 594 2.78 -30.72 -19.74
N GLN A 595 1.96 -29.74 -19.39
CA GLN A 595 1.83 -28.49 -20.16
C GLN A 595 3.10 -27.64 -20.07
N ILE A 596 3.69 -27.54 -18.88
CA ILE A 596 4.94 -26.82 -18.64
C ILE A 596 6.09 -27.47 -19.43
N THR A 597 6.15 -28.80 -19.38
CA THR A 597 7.19 -29.64 -20.02
C THR A 597 7.07 -29.57 -21.55
N SER A 598 5.87 -29.80 -22.09
CA SER A 598 5.59 -29.82 -23.55
C SER A 598 5.82 -28.48 -24.23
N ASN A 599 5.56 -27.36 -23.55
CA ASN A 599 5.78 -26.01 -24.08
C ASN A 599 7.14 -25.41 -23.66
N LYS A 600 8.00 -26.17 -22.96
CA LYS A 600 9.34 -25.74 -22.53
C LYS A 600 9.33 -24.42 -21.73
N LEU A 601 8.31 -24.20 -20.91
CA LEU A 601 8.07 -22.88 -20.30
C LEU A 601 9.16 -22.48 -19.31
N ILE A 602 9.70 -23.43 -18.55
CA ILE A 602 10.79 -23.17 -17.60
C ILE A 602 12.11 -22.90 -18.35
N ASP A 603 12.32 -23.51 -19.52
CA ASP A 603 13.49 -23.22 -20.37
C ASP A 603 13.44 -21.75 -20.87
N VAL A 604 12.26 -21.28 -21.26
CA VAL A 604 12.02 -19.87 -21.61
C VAL A 604 12.24 -18.96 -20.40
N ALA A 605 11.71 -19.32 -19.23
CA ALA A 605 11.94 -18.57 -18.00
C ALA A 605 13.44 -18.50 -17.64
N ALA A 606 14.19 -19.59 -17.81
CA ALA A 606 15.65 -19.59 -17.61
C ALA A 606 16.34 -18.60 -18.56
N THR A 607 15.96 -18.62 -19.83
CA THR A 607 16.49 -17.69 -20.83
C THR A 607 16.21 -16.23 -20.47
N ILE A 608 15.00 -15.93 -19.98
CA ILE A 608 14.61 -14.60 -19.50
C ILE A 608 15.41 -14.20 -18.24
N ALA A 609 15.56 -15.09 -17.26
CA ALA A 609 16.33 -14.83 -16.04
C ALA A 609 17.78 -14.42 -16.35
N PHE A 610 18.36 -14.98 -17.40
CA PHE A 610 19.74 -14.77 -17.81
C PHE A 610 19.93 -13.55 -18.70
N ASN A 611 18.98 -13.28 -19.60
CA ASN A 611 19.20 -12.35 -20.72
C ASN A 611 18.23 -11.16 -20.79
N ASP A 612 17.12 -11.13 -20.03
CA ASP A 612 16.17 -10.01 -20.14
C ASP A 612 16.79 -8.68 -19.66
N HIS A 613 16.42 -7.58 -20.29
CA HIS A 613 16.93 -6.25 -19.94
C HIS A 613 16.27 -5.70 -18.67
N GLU A 614 15.07 -6.16 -18.34
CA GLU A 614 14.29 -5.67 -17.19
C GLU A 614 14.51 -6.53 -15.95
N PHE A 615 15.09 -5.93 -14.91
CA PHE A 615 15.49 -6.64 -13.70
C PHE A 615 14.31 -7.22 -12.90
N TYR A 616 13.14 -6.58 -12.95
CA TYR A 616 11.91 -7.13 -12.35
C TYR A 616 11.48 -8.43 -13.03
N VAL A 617 11.52 -8.46 -14.37
CA VAL A 617 11.18 -9.65 -15.17
C VAL A 617 12.17 -10.78 -14.86
N ARG A 618 13.48 -10.47 -14.78
CA ARG A 618 14.50 -11.44 -14.38
C ARG A 618 14.25 -12.02 -12.99
N ALA A 619 13.88 -11.19 -12.03
CA ALA A 619 13.57 -11.62 -10.67
C ALA A 619 12.34 -12.56 -10.64
N SER A 620 11.27 -12.23 -11.37
CA SER A 620 10.10 -13.10 -11.52
C SER A 620 10.44 -14.42 -12.22
N ALA A 621 11.32 -14.39 -13.21
CA ALA A 621 11.78 -15.59 -13.91
C ALA A 621 12.61 -16.51 -13.00
N LEU A 622 13.48 -15.94 -12.16
CA LEU A 622 14.21 -16.70 -11.14
C LEU A 622 13.24 -17.40 -10.17
N LYS A 623 12.15 -16.73 -9.74
CA LYS A 623 11.13 -17.39 -8.89
C LYS A 623 10.53 -18.63 -9.55
N CYS A 624 10.26 -18.59 -10.86
CA CYS A 624 9.81 -19.75 -11.61
C CYS A 624 10.84 -20.89 -11.59
N LEU A 625 12.13 -20.59 -11.70
CA LEU A 625 13.21 -21.60 -11.59
C LEU A 625 13.28 -22.22 -10.19
N GLY A 626 13.12 -21.39 -9.15
CA GLY A 626 12.98 -21.86 -7.77
C GLY A 626 11.84 -22.87 -7.65
N ALA A 627 10.63 -22.46 -8.03
CA ALA A 627 9.45 -23.34 -7.97
C ALA A 627 9.62 -24.63 -8.78
N ALA A 628 10.30 -24.57 -9.93
CA ALA A 628 10.59 -25.75 -10.76
C ALA A 628 11.49 -26.77 -10.05
N SER A 629 12.36 -26.34 -9.12
CA SER A 629 13.23 -27.24 -8.34
C SER A 629 12.47 -28.28 -7.50
N LYS A 630 11.19 -28.01 -7.18
CA LYS A 630 10.30 -28.90 -6.42
C LYS A 630 9.70 -30.00 -7.29
N VAL A 631 9.70 -29.83 -8.62
CA VAL A 631 9.08 -30.75 -9.58
C VAL A 631 10.15 -31.47 -10.39
N ASN A 632 10.50 -32.70 -9.98
CA ASN A 632 11.61 -33.47 -10.57
C ASN A 632 11.59 -33.56 -12.11
N ASN A 633 10.43 -33.85 -12.72
CA ASN A 633 10.33 -34.01 -14.18
C ASN A 633 10.70 -32.70 -14.91
N VAL A 634 10.18 -31.58 -14.43
CA VAL A 634 10.43 -30.24 -15.00
C VAL A 634 11.90 -29.84 -14.78
N TRP A 635 12.45 -30.11 -13.61
CA TRP A 635 13.85 -29.80 -13.31
C TRP A 635 14.84 -30.60 -14.15
N GLU A 636 14.61 -31.91 -14.33
CA GLU A 636 15.49 -32.74 -15.16
C GLU A 636 15.47 -32.29 -16.64
N GLN A 637 14.32 -31.90 -17.17
CA GLN A 637 14.25 -31.27 -18.50
C GLN A 637 15.09 -29.99 -18.58
N LEU A 638 14.94 -29.10 -17.60
CA LEU A 638 15.70 -27.84 -17.56
C LEU A 638 17.20 -28.12 -17.56
N LYS A 639 17.64 -29.10 -16.76
CA LYS A 639 19.06 -29.50 -16.68
C LYS A 639 19.59 -30.07 -18.00
N LEU A 640 18.76 -30.74 -18.80
CA LEU A 640 19.15 -31.22 -20.13
C LEU A 640 19.39 -30.05 -21.11
N GLN A 641 18.60 -28.98 -21.03
CA GLN A 641 18.77 -27.80 -21.89
C GLN A 641 19.86 -26.85 -21.37
N HIS A 642 19.99 -26.73 -20.05
CA HIS A 642 20.97 -25.89 -19.37
C HIS A 642 21.80 -26.73 -18.37
N PRO A 643 22.82 -27.47 -18.84
CA PRO A 643 23.63 -28.33 -17.98
C PRO A 643 24.31 -27.60 -16.82
N ASN A 644 24.67 -26.33 -17.03
CA ASN A 644 25.37 -25.49 -16.06
C ASN A 644 24.43 -24.50 -15.33
N ILE A 645 23.14 -24.85 -15.21
CA ILE A 645 22.12 -23.96 -14.61
C ILE A 645 22.52 -23.52 -13.19
N GLN A 646 23.15 -24.41 -12.41
CA GLN A 646 23.53 -24.13 -11.03
C GLN A 646 24.64 -23.07 -10.96
N GLU A 647 25.64 -23.18 -11.83
CA GLU A 647 26.73 -22.22 -11.96
C GLU A 647 26.25 -20.87 -12.49
N LEU A 648 25.30 -20.85 -13.43
CA LEU A 648 24.70 -19.62 -13.97
C LEU A 648 23.89 -18.86 -12.92
N ILE A 649 23.12 -19.56 -12.09
CA ILE A 649 22.38 -18.89 -10.99
C ILE A 649 23.36 -18.36 -9.94
N LEU A 650 24.43 -19.11 -9.66
CA LEU A 650 25.48 -18.67 -8.76
C LEU A 650 26.21 -17.41 -9.28
N SER A 651 26.51 -17.33 -10.58
CA SER A 651 27.13 -16.13 -11.15
C SER A 651 26.20 -14.91 -11.05
N ILE A 652 24.88 -15.07 -11.28
CA ILE A 652 23.91 -13.99 -11.08
C ILE A 652 23.92 -13.48 -9.64
N MET A 653 23.95 -14.37 -8.66
CA MET A 653 24.03 -13.98 -7.25
C MET A 653 25.30 -13.19 -6.93
N MET A 654 26.41 -13.45 -7.62
CA MET A 654 27.70 -12.81 -7.33
C MET A 654 27.97 -11.55 -8.16
N GLU A 655 27.47 -11.48 -9.39
CA GLU A 655 27.91 -10.49 -10.39
C GLU A 655 26.81 -9.50 -10.80
N ASN A 656 25.53 -9.80 -10.55
CA ASN A 656 24.44 -8.94 -11.02
C ASN A 656 24.46 -7.58 -10.30
N PRO A 657 24.32 -6.45 -11.02
CA PRO A 657 24.34 -5.12 -10.39
C PRO A 657 23.15 -4.90 -9.45
N GLU A 658 21.99 -5.50 -9.73
CA GLU A 658 20.75 -5.22 -9.01
C GLU A 658 20.48 -6.17 -7.85
N GLY A 659 20.25 -5.59 -6.66
CA GLY A 659 19.94 -6.34 -5.44
C GLY A 659 18.70 -7.22 -5.55
N ILE A 660 17.66 -6.76 -6.26
CA ILE A 660 16.43 -7.54 -6.42
C ILE A 660 16.67 -8.88 -7.15
N VAL A 661 17.59 -8.89 -8.13
CA VAL A 661 17.94 -10.10 -8.89
C VAL A 661 18.86 -11.00 -8.07
N ARG A 662 19.89 -10.44 -7.41
CA ARG A 662 20.78 -11.21 -6.51
C ARG A 662 20.00 -11.86 -5.37
N LYS A 663 19.04 -11.13 -4.80
CA LYS A 663 18.13 -11.60 -3.75
C LYS A 663 17.35 -12.84 -4.19
N GLU A 664 16.75 -12.80 -5.38
CA GLU A 664 15.99 -13.95 -5.89
C GLU A 664 16.91 -15.10 -6.33
N ALA A 665 18.08 -14.83 -6.90
CA ALA A 665 19.07 -15.88 -7.18
C ALA A 665 19.48 -16.64 -5.91
N CYS A 666 19.69 -15.91 -4.81
CA CYS A 666 19.95 -16.50 -3.49
C CYS A 666 18.79 -17.40 -3.02
N ASN A 667 17.53 -16.96 -3.21
CA ASN A 667 16.35 -17.78 -2.91
C ASN A 667 16.33 -19.07 -3.73
N VAL A 668 16.59 -18.98 -5.04
CA VAL A 668 16.60 -20.15 -5.94
C VAL A 668 17.67 -21.14 -5.52
N LEU A 669 18.89 -20.69 -5.20
CA LEU A 669 19.96 -21.57 -4.71
C LEU A 669 19.58 -22.25 -3.39
N CYS A 670 18.85 -21.56 -2.51
CA CYS A 670 18.30 -22.16 -1.30
C CYS A 670 17.25 -23.24 -1.61
N GLU A 671 16.35 -23.01 -2.57
CA GLU A 671 15.37 -24.03 -2.98
C GLU A 671 16.05 -25.23 -3.67
N ILE A 672 17.06 -24.99 -4.50
CA ILE A 672 17.87 -26.06 -5.12
C ILE A 672 18.55 -26.91 -4.05
N TYR A 673 19.11 -26.28 -3.02
CA TYR A 673 19.75 -26.96 -1.90
C TYR A 673 18.81 -27.86 -1.11
N GLN A 674 17.55 -27.46 -0.95
CA GLN A 674 16.55 -28.22 -0.21
C GLN A 674 15.94 -29.36 -1.03
N ASN A 675 15.70 -29.14 -2.33
CA ASN A 675 14.88 -30.05 -3.14
C ASN A 675 15.71 -30.97 -4.06
N ILE A 676 16.91 -30.56 -4.47
CA ILE A 676 17.71 -31.26 -5.48
C ILE A 676 18.97 -31.87 -4.88
N LYS A 677 19.38 -33.02 -5.41
CA LYS A 677 20.68 -33.62 -5.08
C LYS A 677 21.80 -32.86 -5.78
N ILE A 678 22.61 -32.15 -5.00
CA ILE A 678 23.75 -31.38 -5.51
C ILE A 678 25.05 -32.17 -5.37
N SER A 679 26.00 -31.93 -6.28
CA SER A 679 27.35 -32.51 -6.20
C SER A 679 28.11 -31.94 -4.98
N PRO A 680 29.00 -32.73 -4.35
CA PRO A 680 29.80 -32.24 -3.22
C PRO A 680 30.67 -31.02 -3.58
N ALA A 681 31.19 -30.97 -4.82
CA ALA A 681 32.00 -29.87 -5.31
C ALA A 681 31.20 -28.56 -5.40
N PHE A 682 30.00 -28.62 -5.99
CA PHE A 682 29.13 -27.43 -6.06
C PHE A 682 28.62 -27.04 -4.68
N LYS A 683 28.32 -28.01 -3.79
CA LYS A 683 27.89 -27.73 -2.42
C LYS A 683 28.94 -26.90 -1.66
N GLN A 684 30.22 -27.25 -1.79
CA GLN A 684 31.31 -26.49 -1.19
C GLN A 684 31.41 -25.07 -1.78
N MET A 685 31.31 -24.95 -3.11
CA MET A 685 31.33 -23.65 -3.78
C MET A 685 30.17 -22.75 -3.33
N LEU A 686 28.97 -23.32 -3.21
CA LEU A 686 27.79 -22.61 -2.74
C LEU A 686 27.97 -22.08 -1.31
N TYR A 687 28.56 -22.88 -0.41
CA TYR A 687 28.88 -22.42 0.95
C TYR A 687 29.83 -21.22 0.94
N GLU A 688 30.92 -21.28 0.17
CA GLU A 688 31.89 -20.19 0.07
C GLU A 688 31.24 -18.90 -0.44
N CYS A 689 30.43 -18.98 -1.49
CA CYS A 689 29.68 -17.84 -2.01
C CYS A 689 28.67 -17.30 -1.00
N MET A 690 27.89 -18.16 -0.33
CA MET A 690 26.90 -17.75 0.67
C MET A 690 27.53 -17.08 1.89
N VAL A 691 28.76 -17.44 2.27
CA VAL A 691 29.50 -16.71 3.30
C VAL A 691 29.84 -15.31 2.80
N SER A 692 30.38 -15.18 1.58
CA SER A 692 30.72 -13.88 1.00
C SER A 692 29.49 -12.99 0.86
N THR A 693 28.36 -13.53 0.39
CA THR A 693 27.10 -12.80 0.22
C THR A 693 26.51 -12.35 1.54
N ALA A 694 26.49 -13.21 2.56
CA ALA A 694 25.98 -12.84 3.88
C ALA A 694 26.79 -11.69 4.52
N LEU A 695 28.11 -11.69 4.33
CA LEU A 695 29.02 -10.74 5.00
C LEU A 695 29.28 -9.45 4.21
N ASN A 696 29.30 -9.50 2.87
CA ASN A 696 29.81 -8.38 2.06
C ASN A 696 28.84 -7.88 0.99
N ASP A 697 27.64 -8.45 0.82
CA ASP A 697 26.69 -7.88 -0.14
C ASP A 697 26.21 -6.51 0.34
N PHE A 698 26.15 -5.55 -0.57
CA PHE A 698 25.71 -4.19 -0.30
C PHE A 698 24.22 -4.10 0.08
N HIS A 699 23.38 -5.00 -0.46
CA HIS A 699 21.94 -4.96 -0.20
C HIS A 699 21.55 -5.88 0.95
N TRP A 700 21.04 -5.28 2.02
CA TRP A 700 20.62 -5.99 3.24
C TRP A 700 19.61 -7.12 2.99
N GLU A 701 18.69 -6.98 2.01
CA GLU A 701 17.73 -8.04 1.66
C GLU A 701 18.42 -9.30 1.10
N VAL A 702 19.54 -9.14 0.39
CA VAL A 702 20.34 -10.26 -0.14
C VAL A 702 21.04 -10.98 1.02
N GLN A 703 21.61 -10.22 1.96
CA GLN A 703 22.23 -10.77 3.18
C GLN A 703 21.23 -11.55 4.03
N LEU A 704 20.00 -11.05 4.19
CA LEU A 704 18.93 -11.76 4.88
C LEU A 704 18.53 -13.08 4.20
N ASN A 705 18.50 -13.11 2.86
CA ASN A 705 18.23 -14.35 2.14
C ASN A 705 19.39 -15.35 2.27
N ALA A 706 20.64 -14.89 2.32
CA ALA A 706 21.78 -15.75 2.61
C ALA A 706 21.69 -16.33 4.05
N LEU A 707 21.19 -15.55 5.02
CA LEU A 707 20.89 -16.06 6.37
C LEU A 707 19.80 -17.14 6.37
N ARG A 708 18.74 -16.99 5.55
CA ARG A 708 17.73 -18.05 5.38
C ARG A 708 18.31 -19.34 4.81
N PHE A 709 19.28 -19.23 3.90
CA PHE A 709 20.03 -20.38 3.43
C PHE A 709 20.78 -21.06 4.59
N TRP A 710 21.50 -20.31 5.43
CA TRP A 710 22.20 -20.88 6.59
C TRP A 710 21.26 -21.54 7.60
N LYS A 711 20.07 -20.97 7.84
CA LYS A 711 19.03 -21.61 8.66
C LYS A 711 18.64 -22.99 8.09
N SER A 712 18.51 -23.09 6.76
CA SER A 712 18.19 -24.34 6.07
C SER A 712 19.33 -25.36 6.16
N VAL A 713 20.58 -24.91 6.07
CA VAL A 713 21.77 -25.77 6.24
C VAL A 713 21.80 -26.38 7.65
N ILE A 714 21.58 -25.57 8.68
CA ILE A 714 21.53 -26.03 10.08
C ILE A 714 20.46 -27.11 10.25
N GLN A 715 19.23 -26.85 9.79
CA GLN A 715 18.13 -27.81 9.88
C GLN A 715 18.45 -29.12 9.16
N GLN A 716 19.04 -29.06 7.96
CA GLN A 716 19.37 -30.27 7.21
C GLN A 716 20.46 -31.10 7.88
N LEU A 717 21.51 -30.47 8.44
CA LEU A 717 22.56 -31.18 9.17
C LEU A 717 22.05 -31.83 10.45
N LEU A 718 21.17 -31.16 11.20
CA LEU A 718 20.52 -31.73 12.39
C LEU A 718 19.61 -32.91 12.02
N ASN A 719 18.80 -32.76 10.97
CA ASN A 719 17.97 -33.84 10.44
C ASN A 719 18.81 -35.03 9.96
N ALA A 720 19.97 -34.78 9.35
CA ALA A 720 20.90 -35.83 8.93
C ALA A 720 21.49 -36.62 10.11
N GLN A 721 21.63 -35.99 11.28
CA GLN A 721 22.03 -36.66 12.53
C GLN A 721 20.86 -37.36 13.26
N GLY A 722 19.63 -37.23 12.76
CA GLY A 722 18.46 -37.94 13.24
C GLY A 722 17.50 -37.12 14.11
N MET A 723 17.64 -35.79 14.13
CA MET A 723 16.66 -34.89 14.75
C MET A 723 15.36 -34.86 13.93
N LEU A 724 14.20 -34.90 14.59
CA LEU A 724 12.87 -34.80 13.99
C LEU A 724 12.04 -33.81 14.81
N ASP A 725 11.37 -32.88 14.14
CA ASP A 725 10.49 -31.88 14.79
C ASP A 725 11.15 -31.15 15.98
N GLY A 726 12.44 -30.84 15.85
CA GLY A 726 13.21 -30.11 16.86
C GLY A 726 13.68 -30.94 18.05
N THR A 727 13.47 -32.25 18.07
CA THR A 727 13.93 -33.14 19.16
C THR A 727 14.56 -34.42 18.64
N PHE A 728 15.46 -35.02 19.42
CA PHE A 728 16.00 -36.34 19.11
C PHE A 728 15.04 -37.44 19.61
N PRO A 729 14.54 -38.33 18.73
CA PRO A 729 13.73 -39.46 19.14
C PRO A 729 14.57 -40.45 19.97
N PRO A 730 13.96 -41.32 20.80
CA PRO A 730 14.69 -42.27 21.67
C PRO A 730 15.53 -43.30 20.88
N VAL A 731 15.15 -43.57 19.63
CA VAL A 731 15.89 -44.41 18.69
C VAL A 731 15.90 -43.76 17.32
N THR A 732 17.01 -43.88 16.59
CA THR A 732 17.09 -43.42 15.19
C THR A 732 17.88 -44.40 14.34
N PHE A 733 17.57 -44.45 13.05
CA PHE A 733 18.34 -45.27 12.10
C PHE A 733 19.57 -44.48 11.65
N SER A 734 20.76 -44.93 12.04
CA SER A 734 21.99 -44.31 11.55
C SER A 734 22.31 -44.79 10.13
N LYS A 735 22.37 -43.86 9.19
CA LYS A 735 22.77 -44.14 7.80
C LYS A 735 24.24 -44.58 7.70
N GLU A 736 25.10 -44.11 8.61
CA GLU A 736 26.52 -44.47 8.67
C GLU A 736 26.73 -45.90 9.17
N SER A 737 26.08 -46.29 10.25
CA SER A 737 26.24 -47.64 10.83
C SER A 737 25.25 -48.68 10.29
N ARG A 738 24.27 -48.25 9.47
CA ARG A 738 23.16 -49.05 8.92
C ARG A 738 22.42 -49.86 10.00
N LYS A 739 22.30 -49.30 11.21
CA LYS A 739 21.65 -49.93 12.38
C LYS A 739 20.76 -48.92 13.12
N ILE A 740 19.77 -49.45 13.84
CA ILE A 740 18.98 -48.66 14.81
C ILE A 740 19.87 -48.41 16.01
N VAL A 741 20.12 -47.13 16.31
CA VAL A 741 20.94 -46.68 17.44
C VAL A 741 20.02 -46.08 18.48
N THR A 742 20.15 -46.51 19.73
CA THR A 742 19.49 -45.88 20.88
C THR A 742 20.20 -44.57 21.19
N LEU A 743 19.45 -43.47 21.17
CA LEU A 743 19.97 -42.13 21.40
C LEU A 743 19.97 -41.85 22.90
N ASN A 744 21.09 -42.16 23.56
CA ASN A 744 21.34 -41.68 24.92
C ASN A 744 21.92 -40.26 24.87
N GLU A 745 21.88 -39.55 26.00
CA GLU A 745 22.32 -38.16 26.09
C GLU A 745 23.77 -37.95 25.59
N LYS A 746 24.68 -38.89 25.90
CA LYS A 746 26.08 -38.85 25.43
C LYS A 746 26.23 -39.00 23.92
N GLU A 747 25.43 -39.85 23.29
CA GLU A 747 25.44 -40.05 21.84
C GLU A 747 24.81 -38.85 21.12
N ILE A 748 23.77 -38.24 21.69
CA ILE A 748 23.18 -36.99 21.18
C ILE A 748 24.21 -35.86 21.26
N GLN A 749 24.91 -35.70 22.39
CA GLN A 749 25.99 -34.72 22.55
C GLN A 749 27.09 -34.91 21.50
N LYS A 750 27.53 -36.15 21.28
CA LYS A 750 28.56 -36.47 20.28
C LYS A 750 28.11 -36.10 18.86
N ARG A 751 26.84 -36.32 18.51
CA ARG A 751 26.29 -35.96 17.20
C ARG A 751 26.14 -34.46 17.02
N LEU A 752 25.67 -33.76 18.04
CA LEU A 752 25.58 -32.30 18.03
C LEU A 752 26.95 -31.64 17.93
N GLN A 753 27.96 -32.17 18.62
CA GLN A 753 29.34 -31.70 18.49
C GLN A 753 29.89 -31.91 17.07
N LYS A 754 29.64 -33.08 16.47
CA LYS A 754 29.97 -33.34 15.05
C LYS A 754 29.26 -32.35 14.11
N THR A 755 27.98 -32.05 14.35
CA THR A 755 27.25 -31.03 13.57
C THR A 755 27.86 -29.64 13.73
N LEU A 756 28.27 -29.26 14.94
CA LEU A 756 28.92 -27.96 15.15
C LEU A 756 30.29 -27.87 14.48
N GLU A 757 31.09 -28.93 14.52
CA GLU A 757 32.37 -29.00 13.80
C GLU A 757 32.15 -28.87 12.28
N GLU A 758 31.12 -29.54 11.74
CA GLU A 758 30.74 -29.41 10.34
C GLU A 758 30.30 -27.97 10.00
N LEU A 759 29.40 -27.38 10.80
CA LEU A 759 28.95 -25.98 10.65
C LEU A 759 30.10 -24.96 10.74
N ALA A 760 31.10 -25.22 11.59
CA ALA A 760 32.31 -24.41 11.69
C ALA A 760 33.13 -24.48 10.40
N SER A 761 33.39 -25.71 9.92
CA SER A 761 34.23 -25.95 8.73
C SER A 761 33.67 -25.36 7.43
N ILE A 762 32.35 -25.23 7.33
CA ILE A 762 31.67 -24.63 6.16
C ILE A 762 31.45 -23.12 6.29
N GLY A 763 31.85 -22.52 7.42
CA GLY A 763 31.77 -21.08 7.67
C GLY A 763 30.44 -20.56 8.20
N CYS A 764 29.44 -21.41 8.46
CA CYS A 764 28.15 -21.00 9.00
C CYS A 764 28.28 -20.30 10.35
N LEU A 765 29.07 -20.88 11.28
CA LEU A 765 29.29 -20.26 12.60
C LEU A 765 30.03 -18.92 12.48
N THR A 766 30.91 -18.78 11.50
CA THR A 766 31.65 -17.53 11.23
C THR A 766 30.70 -16.42 10.79
N VAL A 767 29.76 -16.73 9.90
CA VAL A 767 28.73 -15.78 9.45
C VAL A 767 27.88 -15.30 10.63
N LEU A 768 27.34 -16.22 11.43
CA LEU A 768 26.47 -15.88 12.56
C LEU A 768 27.19 -14.97 13.56
N VAL A 769 28.43 -15.31 13.90
CA VAL A 769 29.23 -14.56 14.87
C VAL A 769 29.61 -13.16 14.36
N LYS A 770 29.99 -13.04 13.08
CA LYS A 770 30.39 -11.74 12.49
C LYS A 770 29.20 -10.79 12.32
N LEU A 771 28.02 -11.31 11.96
CA LEU A 771 26.80 -10.51 11.83
C LEU A 771 26.20 -10.06 13.16
N LEU A 772 26.69 -10.60 14.28
CA LEU A 772 26.38 -10.13 15.64
C LEU A 772 27.30 -8.98 16.10
N GLN A 773 28.07 -8.37 15.20
CA GLN A 773 28.87 -7.19 15.50
C GLN A 773 28.11 -5.88 15.34
N ASP A 774 28.58 -4.86 16.07
CA ASP A 774 27.95 -3.54 16.18
C ASP A 774 27.89 -2.76 14.86
N GLU A 775 28.64 -3.14 13.82
CA GLU A 775 28.61 -2.49 12.50
C GLU A 775 27.46 -2.99 11.60
N THR A 776 26.86 -4.15 11.93
CA THR A 776 25.86 -4.82 11.08
C THR A 776 24.47 -4.18 11.16
N GLU A 777 23.75 -4.02 10.05
CA GLU A 777 22.35 -3.53 10.07
C GLU A 777 21.45 -4.30 11.06
N VAL A 778 20.51 -3.58 11.67
CA VAL A 778 19.67 -4.09 12.77
C VAL A 778 18.89 -5.34 12.36
N GLU A 779 18.26 -5.30 11.18
CA GLU A 779 17.43 -6.38 10.65
C GLU A 779 18.25 -7.66 10.42
N ILE A 780 19.51 -7.52 9.99
CA ILE A 780 20.44 -8.63 9.76
C ILE A 780 20.91 -9.20 11.09
N MET A 781 21.29 -8.33 12.02
CA MET A 781 21.73 -8.71 13.37
C MET A 781 20.62 -9.47 14.12
N GLU A 782 19.35 -9.05 13.99
CA GLU A 782 18.19 -9.75 14.54
C GLU A 782 18.00 -11.15 13.94
N SER A 783 18.09 -11.26 12.61
CA SER A 783 17.94 -12.55 11.94
C SER A 783 19.08 -13.50 12.33
N ALA A 784 20.32 -13.01 12.39
CA ALA A 784 21.47 -13.79 12.83
C ALA A 784 21.34 -14.22 14.30
N LEU A 785 20.87 -13.34 15.19
CA LEU A 785 20.63 -13.66 16.60
C LEU A 785 19.54 -14.71 16.76
N SER A 786 18.43 -14.57 16.05
CA SER A 786 17.33 -15.56 16.08
C SER A 786 17.82 -16.94 15.66
N ILE A 787 18.56 -17.04 14.55
CA ILE A 787 19.12 -18.32 14.08
C ILE A 787 20.12 -18.89 15.11
N SER A 788 20.95 -18.02 15.68
CA SER A 788 21.97 -18.43 16.67
C SER A 788 21.34 -18.92 17.97
N MET A 789 20.28 -18.28 18.44
CA MET A 789 19.51 -18.68 19.63
C MET A 789 18.72 -19.96 19.38
N ASP A 790 18.06 -20.12 18.22
CA ASP A 790 17.40 -21.38 17.83
C ASP A 790 18.39 -22.56 17.92
N LEU A 791 19.62 -22.37 17.43
CA LEU A 791 20.67 -23.40 17.51
C LEU A 791 21.16 -23.59 18.96
N TYR A 792 21.38 -22.51 19.71
CA TYR A 792 21.85 -22.57 21.08
C TYR A 792 20.87 -23.28 22.02
N ASP A 793 19.57 -23.02 21.88
CA ASP A 793 18.52 -23.66 22.69
C ASP A 793 18.54 -25.18 22.51
N ILE A 794 18.75 -25.67 21.28
CA ILE A 794 18.92 -27.09 20.99
C ILE A 794 20.18 -27.64 21.68
N LEU A 795 21.31 -26.92 21.63
CA LEU A 795 22.55 -27.35 22.29
C LEU A 795 22.41 -27.40 23.81
N ASN A 796 21.73 -26.42 24.39
CA ASN A 796 21.51 -26.28 25.82
C ASN A 796 20.58 -27.37 26.36
N GLN A 797 19.54 -27.76 25.59
CA GLN A 797 18.65 -28.88 25.92
C GLN A 797 19.39 -30.19 26.20
N TYR A 798 20.57 -30.39 25.60
CA TYR A 798 21.39 -31.60 25.73
C TYR A 798 22.75 -31.35 26.40
N ASN A 799 22.94 -30.22 27.10
CA ASN A 799 24.16 -29.88 27.85
C ASN A 799 25.47 -29.92 27.01
N VAL A 800 25.39 -29.64 25.70
CA VAL A 800 26.57 -29.60 24.81
C VAL A 800 27.55 -28.46 25.14
N PRO A 801 27.12 -27.25 25.55
CA PRO A 801 28.06 -26.17 25.88
C PRO A 801 29.14 -26.56 26.92
N GLU A 802 28.82 -27.45 27.86
CA GLU A 802 29.72 -27.89 28.92
C GLU A 802 30.83 -28.85 28.43
N THR A 803 30.66 -29.47 27.25
CA THR A 803 31.59 -30.46 26.71
C THR A 803 32.64 -29.87 25.77
N LEU A 804 32.43 -28.63 25.29
CA LEU A 804 33.30 -27.95 24.33
C LEU A 804 34.59 -27.45 25.00
N LYS A 805 35.72 -27.68 24.32
CA LYS A 805 37.04 -27.18 24.74
C LYS A 805 37.70 -26.41 23.59
N PRO A 806 38.52 -25.38 23.89
CA PRO A 806 39.29 -24.69 22.86
C PRO A 806 40.40 -25.62 22.34
N ASN A 807 40.49 -25.78 21.02
CA ASN A 807 41.59 -26.50 20.38
C ASN A 807 42.81 -25.58 20.20
N GLU A 808 44.03 -26.16 20.17
CA GLU A 808 45.25 -25.40 19.91
C GLU A 808 45.26 -24.87 18.46
N GLY A 809 45.22 -23.55 18.29
CA GLY A 809 45.26 -22.86 16.99
C GLY A 809 43.94 -22.19 16.56
N ASP A 810 42.83 -22.48 17.26
CA ASP A 810 41.54 -21.81 17.00
C ASP A 810 41.56 -20.35 17.51
N PRO A 811 40.91 -19.40 16.81
CA PRO A 811 40.74 -18.04 17.30
C PRO A 811 39.97 -18.07 18.62
N LYS A 812 40.56 -17.49 19.67
CA LYS A 812 40.00 -17.47 21.03
C LYS A 812 39.14 -16.24 21.28
N SER A 813 39.26 -15.22 20.44
CA SER A 813 38.49 -13.98 20.50
C SER A 813 38.10 -13.50 19.11
N MET A 814 37.13 -12.58 19.05
CA MET A 814 36.70 -11.96 17.79
C MET A 814 37.79 -11.14 17.11
N ASP A 815 38.71 -10.57 17.88
CA ASP A 815 39.81 -9.76 17.36
C ASP A 815 40.87 -10.62 16.65
N GLU A 816 40.95 -11.91 16.97
CA GLU A 816 41.83 -12.89 16.32
C GLU A 816 41.24 -13.48 15.03
N LEU A 817 39.94 -13.27 14.79
CA LEU A 817 39.19 -13.72 13.63
C LEU A 817 39.37 -12.72 12.45
N ASP A 818 40.56 -12.74 11.84
CA ASP A 818 40.88 -11.86 10.71
C ASP A 818 40.26 -12.39 9.40
N CYS A 819 39.07 -11.89 9.06
CA CYS A 819 38.34 -12.24 7.83
C CYS A 819 38.76 -11.37 6.63
N LYS A 820 40.06 -11.06 6.45
CA LYS A 820 40.53 -10.39 5.23
C LYS A 820 40.32 -11.29 4.02
N ILE A 821 39.27 -10.99 3.27
CA ILE A 821 39.00 -11.57 1.96
C ILE A 821 40.06 -11.01 0.99
N LYS A 822 41.06 -11.83 0.63
CA LYS A 822 41.98 -11.46 -0.45
C LYS A 822 41.28 -11.59 -1.79
N LEU A 823 41.15 -10.47 -2.51
CA LEU A 823 41.01 -10.47 -3.96
C LEU A 823 42.30 -11.06 -4.54
N ARG A 824 42.19 -11.97 -5.51
CA ARG A 824 43.35 -12.59 -6.15
C ARG A 824 43.82 -11.63 -7.24
N ASP A 825 44.82 -10.80 -6.96
CA ASP A 825 45.48 -10.00 -8.01
C ASP A 825 46.30 -10.94 -8.91
N TYR A 826 46.01 -10.94 -10.20
CA TYR A 826 46.79 -11.64 -11.21
C TYR A 826 47.84 -10.68 -11.82
N ALA A 827 49.11 -11.07 -11.70
CA ALA A 827 50.25 -10.82 -12.60
C ALA A 827 51.52 -10.35 -11.87
N ASP A 828 52.17 -11.26 -11.14
CA ASP A 828 53.64 -11.27 -11.04
C ASP A 828 54.15 -11.98 -12.31
N ASN A 829 54.41 -11.18 -13.36
CA ASN A 829 55.35 -11.44 -14.45
C ASN A 829 55.23 -10.29 -15.45
N ASP A 830 55.89 -9.17 -15.13
CA ASP A 830 56.80 -8.53 -16.08
C ASP A 830 57.62 -7.48 -15.34
N THR A 831 58.94 -7.59 -15.50
CA THR A 831 59.96 -6.62 -15.09
C THR A 831 59.54 -5.18 -15.40
N ILE A 832 59.38 -4.34 -14.37
CA ILE A 832 59.81 -2.93 -14.34
C ILE A 832 60.12 -2.54 -12.88
N THR A 833 61.28 -1.92 -12.74
CA THR A 833 61.99 -1.32 -11.60
C THR A 833 61.19 -0.80 -10.41
N GLU A 834 61.80 -1.01 -9.24
CA GLU A 834 61.57 -0.37 -7.94
C GLU A 834 61.25 1.14 -8.05
N ALA A 835 60.08 1.54 -7.53
CA ALA A 835 59.86 2.83 -6.89
C ALA A 835 58.61 2.80 -6.00
N GLU A 836 58.86 2.93 -4.70
CA GLU A 836 58.09 3.69 -3.70
C GLU A 836 56.60 3.36 -3.44
N THR A 837 56.42 2.82 -2.23
CA THR A 837 55.31 3.05 -1.30
C THR A 837 54.66 4.43 -1.41
N ASP A 838 53.35 4.50 -1.67
CA ASP A 838 52.40 5.34 -0.90
C ASP A 838 50.92 5.18 -1.33
N THR A 839 50.05 5.65 -0.45
CA THR A 839 48.61 5.39 -0.27
C THR A 839 47.67 6.22 -1.21
N PRO A 840 46.66 6.92 -0.71
CA PRO A 840 45.20 6.83 -0.93
C PRO A 840 44.64 7.55 -2.18
N ASN A 841 45.42 7.69 -3.27
CA ASN A 841 45.04 8.56 -4.40
C ASN A 841 44.07 7.94 -5.42
N LYS A 842 43.85 6.62 -5.43
CA LYS A 842 42.92 5.99 -6.40
C LYS A 842 41.43 6.23 -6.08
N VAL A 843 41.07 6.37 -4.80
CA VAL A 843 39.67 6.60 -4.39
C VAL A 843 39.29 8.07 -4.60
N ASN A 844 40.20 8.99 -4.27
CA ASN A 844 39.98 10.43 -4.50
C ASN A 844 39.89 10.77 -5.99
N ASN A 845 40.67 10.11 -6.86
CA ASN A 845 40.57 10.30 -8.32
C ASN A 845 39.24 9.80 -8.91
N VAL A 846 38.56 8.82 -8.29
CA VAL A 846 37.23 8.36 -8.73
C VAL A 846 36.15 9.33 -8.27
N ILE A 847 36.27 9.87 -7.05
CA ILE A 847 35.33 10.86 -6.50
C ILE A 847 35.46 12.20 -7.25
N GLU A 848 36.68 12.68 -7.51
CA GLU A 848 36.92 13.84 -8.40
C GLU A 848 36.48 13.57 -9.84
N GLY A 849 36.59 12.32 -10.31
CA GLY A 849 36.06 11.91 -11.61
C GLY A 849 34.55 12.05 -11.70
N ILE A 850 33.81 11.65 -10.66
CA ILE A 850 32.34 11.74 -10.61
C ILE A 850 31.88 13.20 -10.43
N LEU A 851 32.60 14.01 -9.66
CA LEU A 851 32.27 15.43 -9.44
C LEU A 851 32.52 16.31 -10.68
N ASN A 852 33.36 15.87 -11.62
CA ASN A 852 33.74 16.64 -12.81
C ASN A 852 33.06 16.18 -14.11
N VAL A 853 32.10 15.24 -14.06
CA VAL A 853 31.40 14.74 -15.26
C VAL A 853 30.10 15.51 -15.48
N ASP A 854 29.99 16.24 -16.60
CA ASP A 854 28.73 16.81 -17.07
C ASP A 854 27.66 15.71 -17.26
N ASP A 855 26.41 15.97 -16.85
CA ASP A 855 25.27 15.03 -16.91
C ASP A 855 25.12 14.32 -18.27
N VAL A 856 25.53 14.98 -19.36
CA VAL A 856 25.52 14.46 -20.73
C VAL A 856 26.51 13.31 -20.93
N ASN A 857 27.67 13.34 -20.28
CA ASN A 857 28.67 12.26 -20.33
C ASN A 857 28.26 11.07 -19.45
N LEU A 858 27.59 11.31 -18.31
CA LEU A 858 26.96 10.26 -17.51
C LEU A 858 25.87 9.52 -18.29
N LEU A 859 25.02 10.28 -19.00
CA LEU A 859 24.02 9.72 -19.92
C LEU A 859 24.66 8.98 -21.09
N SER A 860 25.75 9.50 -21.67
CA SER A 860 26.52 8.83 -22.73
C SER A 860 27.14 7.52 -22.24
N MET A 861 27.72 7.50 -21.04
CA MET A 861 28.26 6.28 -20.42
C MET A 861 27.15 5.28 -20.09
N MET A 862 25.97 5.73 -19.65
CA MET A 862 24.79 4.86 -19.47
C MET A 862 24.29 4.30 -20.81
N TYR A 863 24.25 5.11 -21.87
CA TYR A 863 23.86 4.69 -23.22
C TYR A 863 24.88 3.72 -23.83
N GLU A 864 26.18 3.95 -23.64
CA GLU A 864 27.25 3.04 -24.07
C GLU A 864 27.20 1.71 -23.30
N ARG A 865 26.90 1.74 -21.99
CA ARG A 865 26.69 0.51 -21.20
C ARG A 865 25.48 -0.27 -21.69
N GLN A 866 24.40 0.42 -22.06
CA GLN A 866 23.19 -0.17 -22.65
C GLN A 866 23.45 -0.73 -24.06
N MET A 867 24.32 -0.11 -24.86
CA MET A 867 24.73 -0.60 -26.19
C MET A 867 25.74 -1.76 -26.12
N MET A 868 26.65 -1.79 -25.14
CA MET A 868 27.65 -2.87 -24.97
C MET A 868 27.02 -4.20 -24.52
N LEU A 869 25.85 -4.17 -23.85
CA LEU A 869 25.08 -5.37 -23.49
C LEU A 869 24.46 -6.10 -24.70
N GLN A 870 24.51 -5.53 -25.91
CA GLN A 870 23.96 -6.16 -27.12
C GLN A 870 24.95 -7.09 -27.85
N ASN A 871 26.25 -7.10 -27.52
CA ASN A 871 27.26 -7.76 -28.37
C ASN A 871 28.34 -8.60 -27.66
N VAL A 872 28.09 -9.12 -26.45
CA VAL A 872 29.05 -10.02 -25.80
C VAL A 872 28.38 -11.36 -25.51
N GLU A 873 28.69 -12.37 -26.33
CA GLU A 873 28.55 -13.76 -25.90
C GLU A 873 29.31 -13.93 -24.59
N PRO A 874 28.71 -14.49 -23.52
CA PRO A 874 29.40 -14.66 -22.26
C PRO A 874 30.49 -15.73 -22.44
N GLN A 875 31.72 -15.30 -22.72
CA GLN A 875 32.89 -16.14 -22.48
C GLN A 875 33.01 -16.32 -20.97
N VAL A 876 32.66 -17.52 -20.51
CA VAL A 876 32.89 -17.98 -19.14
C VAL A 876 34.40 -18.01 -18.92
N ASN A 877 34.95 -16.89 -18.41
CA ASN A 877 36.32 -16.86 -17.92
C ASN A 877 36.39 -17.75 -16.68
N GLU A 878 36.98 -18.93 -16.81
CA GLU A 878 37.02 -20.01 -15.79
C GLU A 878 37.73 -19.66 -14.46
N GLN A 879 38.13 -18.42 -14.22
CA GLN A 879 38.89 -18.04 -13.02
C GLN A 879 38.38 -16.75 -12.40
N GLN A 880 37.17 -16.83 -11.81
CA GLN A 880 36.53 -15.75 -11.05
C GLN A 880 37.31 -15.37 -9.77
N ASN A 881 37.25 -14.07 -9.46
CA ASN A 881 37.68 -13.45 -8.20
C ASN A 881 36.97 -14.10 -7.01
N ARG A 882 37.66 -14.99 -6.29
CA ARG A 882 37.08 -15.80 -5.21
C ARG A 882 37.52 -15.30 -3.85
N ALA A 883 36.56 -14.80 -3.10
CA ALA A 883 36.72 -14.47 -1.69
C ALA A 883 36.93 -15.76 -0.87
N LYS A 884 38.11 -15.95 -0.27
CA LYS A 884 38.38 -17.10 0.60
C LYS A 884 38.65 -16.63 2.02
N LEU A 885 37.87 -17.13 2.97
CA LEU A 885 38.10 -16.91 4.40
C LEU A 885 39.38 -17.60 4.85
N LEU A 886 40.23 -16.86 5.58
CA LEU A 886 41.52 -17.34 6.09
C LEU A 886 41.39 -18.08 7.43
N LYS A 887 40.37 -17.77 8.22
CA LYS A 887 40.06 -18.42 9.51
C LYS A 887 38.56 -18.56 9.70
N PHE A 888 38.15 -19.68 10.31
CA PHE A 888 36.77 -19.97 10.66
C PHE A 888 36.57 -19.88 12.18
N ALA A 889 35.38 -19.50 12.61
CA ALA A 889 34.99 -19.54 14.02
C ALA A 889 34.84 -21.00 14.49
N SER A 890 35.44 -21.32 15.63
CA SER A 890 35.30 -22.64 16.26
C SER A 890 33.93 -22.78 16.96
N PRO A 891 33.44 -24.01 17.20
CA PRO A 891 32.26 -24.24 18.03
C PRO A 891 32.34 -23.60 19.41
N TYR A 892 33.54 -23.62 20.00
CA TYR A 892 33.81 -22.99 21.29
C TYR A 892 33.67 -21.46 21.21
N LEU A 893 34.23 -20.82 20.18
CA LEU A 893 34.11 -19.37 19.97
C LEU A 893 32.65 -18.95 19.76
N PHE A 894 31.87 -19.69 18.97
CA PHE A 894 30.45 -19.40 18.76
C PHE A 894 29.65 -19.37 20.07
N VAL A 895 29.76 -20.43 20.87
CA VAL A 895 29.03 -20.56 22.15
C VAL A 895 29.48 -19.51 23.15
N THR A 896 30.80 -19.32 23.29
CA THR A 896 31.34 -18.32 24.23
C THR A 896 30.99 -16.89 23.82
N HIS A 897 31.00 -16.57 22.53
CA HIS A 897 30.61 -15.26 22.03
C HIS A 897 29.13 -14.97 22.30
N LEU A 898 28.24 -15.93 22.01
CA LEU A 898 26.81 -15.82 22.28
C LEU A 898 26.50 -15.58 23.78
N MET A 899 27.28 -16.19 24.67
CA MET A 899 27.16 -16.05 26.12
C MET A 899 27.84 -14.78 26.67
N SER A 900 28.80 -14.21 25.95
CA SER A 900 29.62 -13.11 26.44
C SER A 900 28.89 -11.76 26.48
N LYS A 901 27.86 -11.58 25.65
CA LYS A 901 27.12 -10.32 25.50
C LYS A 901 25.63 -10.59 25.42
N ASP A 902 24.84 -9.68 26.01
CA ASP A 902 23.39 -9.65 25.78
C ASP A 902 23.07 -8.92 24.48
N PHE A 903 23.09 -9.67 23.38
CA PHE A 903 22.81 -9.12 22.05
C PHE A 903 21.38 -8.60 21.90
N LYS A 904 20.42 -9.05 22.72
CA LYS A 904 19.06 -8.47 22.69
C LYS A 904 19.10 -7.03 23.17
N THR A 905 19.82 -6.78 24.27
CA THR A 905 20.04 -5.43 24.78
C THR A 905 20.85 -4.57 23.78
N VAL A 906 21.87 -5.13 23.11
CA VAL A 906 22.64 -4.41 22.08
C VAL A 906 21.78 -4.01 20.88
N ILE A 907 20.98 -4.94 20.35
CA ILE A 907 20.05 -4.67 19.24
C ILE A 907 19.04 -3.60 19.66
N GLU A 908 18.50 -3.68 20.88
CA GLU A 908 17.54 -2.68 21.37
C GLU A 908 18.20 -1.30 21.55
N GLN A 909 19.45 -1.24 22.01
CA GLN A 909 20.23 -0.01 22.04
C GLN A 909 20.48 0.55 20.64
N LYS A 910 20.79 -0.30 19.66
CA LYS A 910 21.02 0.11 18.27
C LYS A 910 19.73 0.58 17.59
N LYS A 911 18.59 -0.05 17.87
CA LYS A 911 17.26 0.43 17.49
C LYS A 911 16.99 1.80 18.09
N LYS A 912 17.20 1.96 19.41
CA LYS A 912 17.06 3.24 20.10
C LYS A 912 17.98 4.31 19.52
N TRP A 913 19.20 3.96 19.09
CA TRP A 913 20.11 4.88 18.42
C TRP A 913 19.63 5.28 17.02
N LYS A 914 19.18 4.32 16.18
CA LYS A 914 18.62 4.58 14.84
C LYS A 914 17.32 5.41 14.91
N GLU A 915 16.49 5.14 15.92
CA GLU A 915 15.34 6.00 16.28
C GLU A 915 15.82 7.36 16.82
N GLY A 916 16.93 7.38 17.52
CA GLY A 916 17.62 8.54 18.09
C GLY A 916 18.09 9.56 17.04
N ILE A 917 18.52 9.12 15.85
CA ILE A 917 18.85 10.03 14.72
C ILE A 917 17.60 10.79 14.25
N LYS A 918 16.43 10.18 14.37
CA LYS A 918 15.11 10.81 14.14
C LYS A 918 14.46 11.26 15.46
N SER A 919 15.22 11.36 16.54
CA SER A 919 14.72 11.89 17.81
C SER A 919 14.38 13.36 17.65
N LEU A 920 13.55 13.86 18.57
CA LEU A 920 13.25 15.28 18.60
C LEU A 920 14.53 16.11 18.83
N SER A 921 15.45 15.59 19.64
CA SER A 921 16.73 16.22 19.96
C SER A 921 17.61 16.41 18.73
N SER A 922 17.71 15.40 17.86
CA SER A 922 18.50 15.43 16.63
C SER A 922 17.92 16.41 15.60
N LEU A 923 16.59 16.34 15.37
CA LEU A 923 15.91 17.27 14.46
C LEU A 923 15.99 18.73 14.93
N LEU A 924 16.07 18.97 16.24
CA LEU A 924 16.35 20.30 16.77
C LEU A 924 17.78 20.78 16.42
N ASP A 925 18.77 19.88 16.35
CA ASP A 925 20.14 20.24 15.93
C ASP A 925 20.19 20.58 14.45
N ASP A 926 19.47 19.82 13.62
CA ASP A 926 19.34 20.08 12.18
C ASP A 926 18.74 21.47 11.93
N VAL A 927 17.63 21.77 12.61
CA VAL A 927 16.99 23.09 12.53
C VAL A 927 17.91 24.21 13.04
N LEU A 928 18.71 23.92 14.08
CA LEU A 928 19.67 24.86 14.62
C LEU A 928 20.94 25.00 13.75
N GLY A 929 21.12 24.19 12.72
CA GLY A 929 22.33 24.19 11.88
C GLY A 929 23.61 24.01 12.71
N ILE A 930 23.55 23.26 13.82
CA ILE A 930 24.70 23.10 14.73
C ILE A 930 25.87 22.42 14.00
N TYR A 931 25.57 21.59 13.00
CA TYR A 931 26.56 20.92 12.16
C TYR A 931 27.29 21.88 11.19
N GLU A 932 26.70 23.03 10.83
CA GLU A 932 27.34 24.02 9.94
C GLU A 932 28.36 24.91 10.66
N MET A 933 28.35 24.92 12.01
CA MET A 933 29.25 25.76 12.82
C MET A 933 30.56 25.06 13.20
N ASN A 934 30.66 23.74 13.00
CA ASN A 934 31.87 22.97 13.25
C ASN A 934 32.54 22.65 11.91
N GLU A 935 33.58 23.39 11.53
CA GLU A 935 34.37 23.15 10.30
C GLU A 935 34.99 21.73 10.24
N ASP A 936 35.06 21.03 11.39
CA ASP A 936 35.61 19.68 11.52
C ASP A 936 34.57 18.55 11.34
N VAL A 937 33.28 18.86 11.14
CA VAL A 937 32.23 17.85 10.93
C VAL A 937 31.80 17.87 9.47
N ASN A 938 32.22 16.85 8.72
CA ASN A 938 31.82 16.67 7.34
C ASN A 938 30.30 16.41 7.32
N SER A 939 29.52 17.26 6.67
CA SER A 939 28.05 17.15 6.59
C SER A 939 27.56 15.85 5.95
N LEU A 940 28.46 15.12 5.27
CA LEU A 940 28.24 13.78 4.71
C LEU A 940 28.29 12.65 5.76
N ASP A 941 28.93 12.85 6.93
CA ASP A 941 29.00 11.82 7.98
C ASP A 941 27.71 11.71 8.82
N CYS A 942 26.74 12.61 8.58
CA CYS A 942 25.43 12.62 9.24
C CYS A 942 24.30 11.99 8.39
N TYR A 943 24.61 11.47 7.20
CA TYR A 943 23.63 10.87 6.28
C TYR A 943 23.70 9.35 6.19
#